data_AF-A0A2N1MVG0-F1
#
_entry.id   AF-A0A2N1MVG0-F1
#
_cell.length_a   1.000
_cell.length_b   1.000
_cell.length_c   1.000
_cell.angle_alpha   90.00
_cell.angle_beta   90.00
_cell.angle_gamma   90.00
#
_symmetry.space_group_name_H-M   'P 1'
#
loop_
_entity.id
_entity.type
_entity.pdbx_description
1 polymer ?
#
loop_
_entity_poly.entity_id
_entity_poly.type
_entity_poly.pdbx_seq_one_letter_code
_entity_poly.pdbx_strand_id
1 'polypeptide(L)'
;MIFISDPNYFGLLIFNSTKWVEKLRILQNIAEGLAYIHENGLIHRDFHCGNILKEENYALITDLGLCRPANVKPSQNECKELYGVLPYVAPEVLRGKEYTQESDIYGFGIIAYEICTGLPPYHDIVHDKFLAISICQGLRPKSNYKIPQLILNIIKQCWDADPLKRPKADELQELLYNLCYESQTTEIKKQIEEADKINEKLISSSSLYTGPTLSYTTNPQAVYTSRLLDFKNLPKPKNSIDNKDDDDSFGEYSESIEAIDFTKLNLVNRLWCRLAIPLLWENPFSITTGNYNFIEVYLYNLNDYLKTKINNYQIINNLLPSNTLFNYPSFIKYLNMCNITLSIERWLEANNKTSNSAVSKFKRLININLNLSIVNNHCKSMLIKNRISQIINLHQNLKRILFGNNTNLSLYQSLLLSKEFNCSNTLNTIIFYYINFKDINNLVKVFDNLNVLESVHIIYCNSLGSFIQQITNLTKPLKLKSLFMLMALQIDLLQSLLQKYGNYLENFKCGSYGFVQQRHLELIMKYCKNIKFLDLCGIKRHITSLIFDLIENIKQNLNYLSINVGYCQNELILRNLGLILPSKLEYLSLALRMINTNNFEVFLKDSQDNFFKKLLINNLMRGYSDDIDILPYIKEYIMKKERVQYLTIKNTLYNRADVDLSNFKDEVNEFKLHNIKVLKYDNLSTDIYRFVNEID
;
A
#
# COMPACT_ATOMS: atom_id res chain seq x y z
N MET A 1 9.04 17.76 -2.98
CA MET A 1 8.09 18.73 -3.57
C MET A 1 6.87 17.92 -3.96
N ILE A 2 5.79 18.05 -3.21
CA ILE A 2 4.61 17.19 -3.29
C ILE A 2 3.55 17.97 -4.05
N PHE A 3 3.10 17.41 -5.17
CA PHE A 3 1.88 17.86 -5.86
C PHE A 3 0.74 16.89 -5.47
N ILE A 4 -0.38 17.43 -5.01
CA ILE A 4 -1.60 16.67 -4.70
C ILE A 4 -2.62 16.98 -5.79
N SER A 5 -3.07 15.94 -6.48
CA SER A 5 -4.18 15.98 -7.44
C SER A 5 -5.32 15.12 -6.91
N ASP A 6 -6.24 15.73 -6.16
CA ASP A 6 -7.70 15.70 -6.38
C ASP A 6 -8.43 16.49 -5.26
N PRO A 7 -8.77 17.77 -5.48
CA PRO A 7 -9.36 18.67 -4.45
C PRO A 7 -10.80 18.33 -4.06
N ASN A 8 -11.51 17.48 -4.82
CA ASN A 8 -12.96 17.37 -4.71
C ASN A 8 -13.48 16.39 -3.66
N TYR A 9 -12.62 15.58 -3.02
CA TYR A 9 -13.09 14.48 -2.17
C TYR A 9 -12.59 14.48 -0.71
N PHE A 10 -11.61 15.31 -0.36
CA PHE A 10 -11.02 15.30 0.99
C PHE A 10 -11.75 16.18 2.01
N GLY A 11 -12.45 17.24 1.59
CA GLY A 11 -13.11 18.19 2.49
C GLY A 11 -14.36 17.67 3.18
N LEU A 12 -14.98 16.59 2.71
CA LEU A 12 -16.41 16.35 2.96
C LEU A 12 -16.75 15.25 3.98
N LEU A 13 -15.90 14.21 4.07
CA LEU A 13 -16.20 13.05 4.89
C LEU A 13 -15.57 13.10 6.28
N ILE A 14 -14.69 14.06 6.54
CA ILE A 14 -13.95 14.15 7.82
C ILE A 14 -14.63 15.10 8.80
N PHE A 15 -15.12 16.28 8.37
CA PHE A 15 -15.56 17.32 9.32
C PHE A 15 -16.94 17.09 9.96
N ASN A 16 -17.83 16.33 9.31
CA ASN A 16 -19.18 16.11 9.82
C ASN A 16 -19.25 15.20 11.07
N SER A 17 -18.26 14.33 11.29
CA SER A 17 -18.13 13.51 12.52
C SER A 17 -17.06 14.02 13.48
N THR A 18 -16.49 15.20 13.22
CA THR A 18 -15.40 15.79 14.01
C THR A 18 -16.00 16.61 15.17
N LYS A 19 -15.53 16.39 16.40
CA LYS A 19 -16.01 17.14 17.56
C LYS A 19 -15.57 18.60 17.48
N TRP A 20 -16.32 19.53 18.08
CA TRP A 20 -15.97 20.96 18.09
C TRP A 20 -14.55 21.27 18.56
N VAL A 21 -14.05 20.55 19.58
CA VAL A 21 -12.67 20.71 20.06
C VAL A 21 -11.64 20.38 18.96
N GLU A 22 -11.91 19.37 18.14
CA GLU A 22 -11.05 19.01 17.02
C GLU A 22 -11.19 20.00 15.87
N LYS A 23 -12.40 20.48 15.57
CA LYS A 23 -12.62 21.57 14.59
C LYS A 23 -11.83 22.83 14.98
N LEU A 24 -11.90 23.24 16.24
CA LEU A 24 -11.16 24.39 16.77
C LEU A 24 -9.63 24.21 16.66
N ARG A 25 -9.11 23.03 17.00
CA ARG A 25 -7.67 22.72 16.83
C ARG A 25 -7.21 22.83 15.37
N ILE A 26 -8.04 22.34 14.44
CA ILE A 26 -7.75 22.44 13.00
C ILE A 26 -7.71 23.92 12.58
N LEU A 27 -8.71 24.71 12.97
CA LEU A 27 -8.73 26.15 12.68
C LEU A 27 -7.50 26.86 13.27
N GLN A 28 -7.12 26.50 14.50
CA GLN A 28 -5.94 27.04 15.16
C GLN A 28 -4.66 26.72 14.39
N ASN A 29 -4.46 25.47 13.93
CA ASN A 29 -3.26 25.12 13.17
C ASN A 29 -3.22 25.82 11.80
N ILE A 30 -4.38 25.98 11.15
CA ILE A 30 -4.46 26.74 9.89
C ILE A 30 -4.13 28.21 10.13
N ALA A 31 -4.64 28.82 11.20
CA ALA A 31 -4.34 30.21 11.54
C ALA A 31 -2.86 30.41 11.91
N GLU A 32 -2.27 29.49 12.66
CA GLU A 32 -0.83 29.48 12.98
C GLU A 32 0.03 29.37 11.72
N GLY A 33 -0.31 28.47 10.81
CA GLY A 33 0.39 28.36 9.52
C GLY A 33 0.27 29.64 8.68
N LEU A 34 -0.91 30.26 8.68
CA LEU A 34 -1.14 31.49 7.92
C LEU A 34 -0.40 32.68 8.54
N ALA A 35 -0.38 32.77 9.88
CA ALA A 35 0.41 33.75 10.62
C ALA A 35 1.90 33.63 10.27
N TYR A 36 2.43 32.42 10.26
CA TYR A 36 3.82 32.17 9.85
C TYR A 36 4.11 32.66 8.42
N ILE A 37 3.21 32.41 7.46
CA ILE A 37 3.35 32.90 6.08
C ILE A 37 3.35 34.44 6.05
N HIS A 38 2.40 35.07 6.76
CA HIS A 38 2.24 36.52 6.76
C HIS A 38 3.38 37.25 7.49
N GLU A 39 3.89 36.70 8.59
CA GLU A 39 5.06 37.20 9.32
C GLU A 39 6.32 37.23 8.46
N ASN A 40 6.46 36.24 7.56
CA ASN A 40 7.54 36.22 6.56
C ASN A 40 7.30 37.20 5.39
N GLY A 41 6.28 38.06 5.49
CA GLY A 41 5.94 39.04 4.48
C GLY A 41 5.43 38.41 3.19
N LEU A 42 4.85 37.21 3.24
CA LEU A 42 4.29 36.51 2.08
C LEU A 42 2.76 36.56 2.07
N ILE A 43 2.18 36.37 0.89
CA ILE A 43 0.74 36.21 0.62
C ILE A 43 0.55 34.87 -0.08
N HIS A 44 -0.41 34.04 0.34
CA HIS A 44 -0.67 32.71 -0.23
C HIS A 44 -1.29 32.76 -1.63
N ARG A 45 -2.29 33.63 -1.84
CA ARG A 45 -2.96 33.92 -3.13
C ARG A 45 -3.86 32.83 -3.70
N ASP A 46 -3.68 31.57 -3.30
CA ASP A 46 -4.61 30.48 -3.64
C ASP A 46 -5.05 29.72 -2.39
N PHE A 47 -5.55 30.47 -1.40
CA PHE A 47 -5.89 29.91 -0.08
C PHE A 47 -7.31 29.34 -0.05
N HIS A 48 -7.42 28.02 -0.13
CA HIS A 48 -8.70 27.27 -0.12
C HIS A 48 -8.55 25.91 0.55
N CYS A 49 -9.66 25.21 0.83
CA CYS A 49 -9.65 23.95 1.58
C CYS A 49 -8.83 22.82 0.92
N GLY A 50 -8.77 22.80 -0.42
CA GLY A 50 -7.94 21.89 -1.21
C GLY A 50 -6.42 22.05 -0.98
N ASN A 51 -6.00 23.20 -0.44
CA ASN A 51 -4.61 23.47 -0.05
C ASN A 51 -4.38 23.33 1.46
N ILE A 52 -5.27 22.64 2.18
CA ILE A 52 -5.11 22.27 3.59
C ILE A 52 -4.91 20.75 3.70
N LEU A 53 -3.79 20.35 4.28
CA LEU A 53 -3.48 18.95 4.58
C LEU A 53 -3.79 18.64 6.04
N LYS A 54 -4.59 17.61 6.29
CA LYS A 54 -4.92 17.16 7.65
C LYS A 54 -4.28 15.81 7.94
N GLU A 55 -3.43 15.76 8.96
CA GLU A 55 -2.84 14.52 9.49
C GLU A 55 -3.23 14.35 10.96
N GLU A 56 -4.10 13.37 11.25
CA GLU A 56 -4.60 13.05 12.59
C GLU A 56 -5.14 14.29 13.35
N ASN A 57 -4.29 14.92 14.17
CA ASN A 57 -4.58 16.04 15.06
C ASN A 57 -4.08 17.39 14.55
N TYR A 58 -3.39 17.44 13.40
CA TYR A 58 -2.77 18.65 12.86
C TYR A 58 -3.30 18.98 11.47
N ALA A 59 -3.37 20.28 11.16
CA ALA A 59 -3.64 20.78 9.82
C ALA A 59 -2.50 21.70 9.36
N LEU A 60 -2.09 21.56 8.10
CA LEU A 60 -0.97 22.29 7.50
C LEU A 60 -1.41 22.94 6.19
N ILE A 61 -0.90 24.13 5.93
CA ILE A 61 -1.08 24.83 4.65
C ILE A 61 -0.06 24.28 3.65
N THR A 62 -0.51 23.98 2.42
CA THR A 62 0.33 23.50 1.32
C THR A 62 0.17 24.39 0.08
N ASP A 63 0.95 24.08 -0.96
CA ASP A 63 0.93 24.75 -2.27
C ASP A 63 1.25 26.26 -2.22
N LEU A 64 2.43 26.56 -1.70
CA LEU A 64 3.02 27.90 -1.71
C LEU A 64 3.54 28.32 -3.11
N GLY A 65 3.20 27.57 -4.16
CA GLY A 65 3.70 27.80 -5.53
C GLY A 65 3.29 29.14 -6.13
N LEU A 66 2.22 29.75 -5.60
CA LEU A 66 1.73 31.06 -6.01
C LEU A 66 2.07 32.18 -5.02
N CYS A 67 2.80 31.88 -3.93
CA CYS A 67 3.17 32.85 -2.92
C CYS A 67 4.01 34.00 -3.48
N ARG A 68 3.74 35.22 -3.03
CA ARG A 68 4.54 36.41 -3.39
C ARG A 68 4.83 37.29 -2.16
N PRO A 69 5.95 38.05 -2.18
CA PRO A 69 6.21 39.05 -1.15
C PRO A 69 5.14 40.14 -1.15
N ALA A 70 4.62 40.47 0.03
CA ALA A 70 3.58 41.47 0.25
C ALA A 70 4.05 42.91 -0.08
N ASN A 71 5.36 43.14 -0.10
CA ASN A 71 5.98 44.44 -0.37
C ASN A 71 6.37 44.66 -1.84
N VAL A 72 6.25 43.64 -2.71
CA VAL A 72 6.61 43.73 -4.13
C VAL A 72 5.36 44.04 -4.95
N LYS A 73 5.26 45.28 -5.43
CA LYS A 73 4.23 45.64 -6.43
C LYS A 73 4.57 44.94 -7.75
N PRO A 74 3.65 44.15 -8.32
CA PRO A 74 3.89 43.51 -9.60
C PRO A 74 4.07 44.56 -10.70
N SER A 75 4.93 44.27 -11.68
CA SER A 75 5.13 45.16 -12.83
C SER A 75 3.82 45.31 -13.63
N GLN A 76 3.60 46.47 -14.28
CA GLN A 76 2.34 46.80 -14.97
C GLN A 76 1.90 45.76 -16.03
N ASN A 77 2.81 44.88 -16.47
CA ASN A 77 2.56 43.82 -17.45
C ASN A 77 2.45 42.40 -16.85
N GLU A 78 2.77 42.18 -15.57
CA GLU A 78 2.80 40.84 -14.94
C GLU A 78 1.60 40.52 -14.02
N CYS A 79 0.59 41.39 -13.95
CA CYS A 79 -0.55 41.19 -13.05
C CYS A 79 -1.87 41.66 -13.66
N LYS A 80 -2.57 40.76 -14.35
CA LYS A 80 -4.04 40.84 -14.50
C LYS A 80 -4.76 39.50 -14.44
N GLU A 81 -4.04 38.38 -14.46
CA GLU A 81 -4.64 37.06 -14.43
C GLU A 81 -5.00 36.68 -12.99
N LEU A 82 -6.27 36.89 -12.64
CA LEU A 82 -6.87 36.46 -11.39
C LEU A 82 -6.99 34.92 -11.40
N TYR A 83 -6.32 34.25 -10.47
CA TYR A 83 -6.23 32.79 -10.43
C TYR A 83 -6.62 32.29 -9.04
N GLY A 84 -7.56 31.36 -8.95
CA GLY A 84 -7.92 30.70 -7.69
C GLY A 84 -9.28 30.01 -7.74
N VAL A 85 -9.77 29.60 -6.57
CA VAL A 85 -11.07 28.90 -6.41
C VAL A 85 -12.16 29.91 -6.03
N LEU A 86 -13.08 30.22 -6.96
CA LEU A 86 -14.06 31.31 -6.87
C LEU A 86 -14.69 31.54 -5.47
N PRO A 87 -15.25 30.51 -4.79
CA PRO A 87 -15.80 30.68 -3.44
C PRO A 87 -14.87 31.29 -2.38
N TYR A 88 -13.56 31.06 -2.48
CA TYR A 88 -12.55 31.47 -1.50
C TYR A 88 -11.85 32.79 -1.86
N VAL A 89 -12.07 33.30 -3.08
CA VAL A 89 -11.44 34.55 -3.54
C VAL A 89 -12.17 35.76 -2.95
N ALA A 90 -11.41 36.66 -2.30
CA ALA A 90 -11.95 37.86 -1.69
C ALA A 90 -12.64 38.80 -2.70
N PRO A 91 -13.74 39.49 -2.31
CA PRO A 91 -14.54 40.28 -3.24
C PRO A 91 -13.78 41.46 -3.87
N GLU A 92 -12.80 42.02 -3.18
CA GLU A 92 -11.92 43.04 -3.75
C GLU A 92 -10.95 42.48 -4.80
N VAL A 93 -10.50 41.23 -4.64
CA VAL A 93 -9.61 40.54 -5.57
C VAL A 93 -10.39 40.07 -6.80
N LEU A 94 -11.63 39.59 -6.64
CA LEU A 94 -12.58 39.33 -7.74
C LEU A 94 -12.79 40.56 -8.64
N ARG A 95 -12.69 41.77 -8.07
CA ARG A 95 -12.78 43.05 -8.81
C ARG A 95 -11.50 43.47 -9.50
N GLY A 96 -10.46 42.65 -9.46
CA GLY A 96 -9.16 42.90 -10.05
C GLY A 96 -8.23 43.76 -9.20
N LYS A 97 -8.48 43.91 -7.89
CA LYS A 97 -7.42 44.37 -6.98
C LYS A 97 -6.40 43.26 -6.77
N GLU A 98 -5.21 43.65 -6.36
CA GLU A 98 -4.13 42.71 -6.01
C GLU A 98 -4.52 41.88 -4.78
N TYR A 99 -3.99 40.66 -4.72
CA TYR A 99 -4.04 39.85 -3.51
C TYR A 99 -3.25 40.54 -2.40
N THR A 100 -3.78 40.48 -1.19
CA THR A 100 -3.16 41.01 0.03
C THR A 100 -3.22 39.97 1.15
N GLN A 101 -2.54 40.20 2.26
CA GLN A 101 -2.65 39.34 3.44
C GLN A 101 -4.11 39.25 3.93
N GLU A 102 -4.83 40.37 3.91
CA GLU A 102 -6.25 40.43 4.25
C GLU A 102 -7.13 39.62 3.29
N SER A 103 -6.69 39.43 2.03
CA SER A 103 -7.40 38.57 1.08
C SER A 103 -7.23 37.08 1.41
N ASP A 104 -6.09 36.66 1.98
CA ASP A 104 -5.95 35.30 2.51
C ASP A 104 -6.82 35.11 3.77
N ILE A 105 -6.96 36.15 4.61
CA ILE A 105 -7.86 36.12 5.79
C ILE A 105 -9.32 35.92 5.37
N TYR A 106 -9.74 36.50 4.25
CA TYR A 106 -11.06 36.19 3.69
C TYR A 106 -11.19 34.70 3.32
N GLY A 107 -10.18 34.14 2.65
CA GLY A 107 -10.11 32.71 2.33
C GLY A 107 -10.19 31.84 3.58
N PHE A 108 -9.49 32.23 4.66
CA PHE A 108 -9.59 31.59 5.97
C PHE A 108 -11.04 31.56 6.48
N GLY A 109 -11.76 32.68 6.40
CA GLY A 109 -13.17 32.74 6.82
C GLY A 109 -14.06 31.72 6.09
N ILE A 110 -13.85 31.55 4.78
CA ILE A 110 -14.58 30.55 3.99
C ILE A 110 -14.19 29.12 4.38
N ILE A 111 -12.89 28.83 4.56
CA ILE A 111 -12.39 27.52 5.02
C ILE A 111 -12.95 27.19 6.41
N ALA A 112 -12.97 28.17 7.32
CA ALA A 112 -13.46 27.99 8.67
C ALA A 112 -14.95 27.65 8.70
N TYR A 113 -15.74 28.31 7.85
CA TYR A 113 -17.14 27.98 7.64
C TYR A 113 -17.35 26.55 7.13
N GLU A 114 -16.57 26.14 6.13
CA GLU A 114 -16.62 24.78 5.56
C GLU A 114 -16.23 23.71 6.60
N ILE A 115 -15.19 23.93 7.40
CA ILE A 115 -14.79 23.02 8.50
C ILE A 115 -15.90 22.91 9.55
N CYS A 116 -16.55 24.03 9.87
CA CYS A 116 -17.60 24.07 10.88
C CYS A 116 -18.85 23.31 10.43
N THR A 117 -19.27 23.50 9.19
CA THR A 117 -20.53 22.95 8.65
C THR A 117 -20.37 21.61 7.93
N GLY A 118 -19.15 21.27 7.51
CA GLY A 118 -18.87 20.16 6.61
C GLY A 118 -19.53 20.30 5.23
N LEU A 119 -19.92 21.52 4.85
CA LEU A 119 -20.57 21.83 3.58
C LEU A 119 -19.66 22.72 2.72
N PRO A 120 -19.39 22.34 1.45
CA PRO A 120 -18.61 23.17 0.55
C PRO A 120 -19.33 24.49 0.32
N PRO A 121 -18.61 25.62 0.29
CA PRO A 121 -19.23 26.92 0.13
C PRO A 121 -19.95 26.98 -1.22
N TYR A 122 -21.22 27.39 -1.18
CA TYR A 122 -22.10 27.55 -2.36
C TYR A 122 -22.31 26.26 -3.18
N HIS A 123 -22.27 25.08 -2.54
CA HIS A 123 -22.36 23.78 -3.21
C HIS A 123 -23.56 23.59 -4.14
N ASP A 124 -24.67 24.28 -3.88
CA ASP A 124 -25.93 24.20 -4.60
C ASP A 124 -26.05 25.24 -5.74
N ILE A 125 -25.07 26.14 -5.88
CA ILE A 125 -25.07 27.24 -6.85
C ILE A 125 -23.99 27.01 -7.92
N VAL A 126 -24.25 27.47 -9.14
CA VAL A 126 -23.27 27.48 -10.24
C VAL A 126 -22.09 28.42 -9.91
N HIS A 127 -20.85 27.99 -10.16
CA HIS A 127 -19.66 28.82 -9.91
C HIS A 127 -19.32 29.71 -11.12
N ASP A 128 -20.18 30.67 -11.42
CA ASP A 128 -20.04 31.58 -12.56
C ASP A 128 -19.93 33.07 -12.14
N LYS A 129 -20.09 33.97 -13.12
CA LYS A 129 -20.05 35.42 -12.90
C LYS A 129 -21.18 35.90 -11.96
N PHE A 130 -22.34 35.25 -11.93
CA PHE A 130 -23.45 35.64 -11.07
C PHE A 130 -23.13 35.34 -9.61
N LEU A 131 -22.46 34.23 -9.31
CA LEU A 131 -21.94 33.98 -7.97
C LEU A 131 -20.91 35.05 -7.56
N ALA A 132 -19.99 35.43 -8.46
CA ALA A 132 -19.01 36.50 -8.19
C ALA A 132 -19.67 37.86 -7.89
N ILE A 133 -20.72 38.22 -8.65
CA ILE A 133 -21.55 39.42 -8.40
C ILE A 133 -22.21 39.33 -7.02
N SER A 134 -22.79 38.17 -6.69
CA SER A 134 -23.51 37.95 -5.45
C SER A 134 -22.57 38.05 -4.23
N ILE A 135 -21.37 37.47 -4.31
CA ILE A 135 -20.32 37.58 -3.29
C ILE A 135 -19.94 39.06 -3.05
N CYS A 136 -19.74 39.84 -4.12
CA CYS A 136 -19.49 41.27 -4.03
C CYS A 136 -20.68 42.03 -3.42
N GLN A 137 -21.90 41.57 -3.63
CA GLN A 137 -23.10 42.18 -3.04
C GLN A 137 -23.40 41.73 -1.61
N GLY A 138 -22.53 40.91 -1.02
CA GLY A 138 -22.62 40.49 0.38
C GLY A 138 -23.18 39.09 0.59
N LEU A 139 -23.36 38.29 -0.46
CA LEU A 139 -23.67 36.87 -0.30
C LEU A 139 -22.51 36.19 0.45
N ARG A 140 -22.86 35.39 1.45
CA ARG A 140 -21.95 34.50 2.18
C ARG A 140 -22.57 33.10 2.23
N PRO A 141 -21.78 32.04 2.43
CA PRO A 141 -22.30 30.68 2.55
C PRO A 141 -23.33 30.59 3.69
N LYS A 142 -24.38 29.79 3.48
CA LYS A 142 -25.46 29.57 4.45
C LYS A 142 -25.77 28.08 4.57
N SER A 143 -26.16 27.67 5.77
CA SER A 143 -26.60 26.32 6.05
C SER A 143 -27.45 26.33 7.32
N ASN A 144 -28.22 25.27 7.53
CA ASN A 144 -29.00 25.10 8.75
C ASN A 144 -28.14 24.56 9.90
N TYR A 145 -26.87 24.22 9.66
CA TYR A 145 -25.97 23.73 10.70
C TYR A 145 -25.59 24.87 11.65
N LYS A 146 -25.93 24.73 12.94
CA LYS A 146 -25.66 25.74 13.97
C LYS A 146 -24.17 25.73 14.31
N ILE A 147 -23.55 26.92 14.24
CA ILE A 147 -22.16 27.18 14.63
C ILE A 147 -22.21 27.98 15.95
N PRO A 148 -21.39 27.66 16.97
CA PRO A 148 -21.24 28.47 18.18
C PRO A 148 -20.98 29.94 17.83
N GLN A 149 -21.71 30.84 18.48
CA GLN A 149 -21.77 32.25 18.09
C GLN A 149 -20.39 32.93 18.13
N LEU A 150 -19.55 32.58 19.11
CA LEU A 150 -18.18 33.10 19.20
C LEU A 150 -17.32 32.72 17.99
N ILE A 151 -17.45 31.48 17.50
CA ILE A 151 -16.74 31.00 16.29
C ILE A 151 -17.33 31.68 15.04
N LEU A 152 -18.66 31.78 14.96
CA LEU A 152 -19.34 32.46 13.87
C LEU A 152 -18.94 33.94 13.78
N ASN A 153 -18.74 34.62 14.91
CA ASN A 153 -18.27 36.00 14.93
C ASN A 153 -16.87 36.15 14.34
N ILE A 154 -15.95 35.21 14.62
CA ILE A 154 -14.60 35.19 14.03
C ILE A 154 -14.70 34.98 12.52
N ILE A 155 -15.49 34.00 12.07
CA ILE A 155 -15.75 33.76 10.64
C ILE A 155 -16.31 35.03 9.99
N LYS A 156 -17.25 35.70 10.66
CA LYS A 156 -17.86 36.94 10.17
C LYS A 156 -16.89 38.10 10.03
N GLN A 157 -15.94 38.22 10.95
CA GLN A 157 -14.88 39.22 10.86
C GLN A 157 -13.89 38.90 9.74
N CYS A 158 -13.52 37.62 9.57
CA CYS A 158 -12.58 37.20 8.53
C CYS A 158 -13.10 37.49 7.11
N TRP A 159 -14.41 37.31 6.86
CA TRP A 159 -15.00 37.50 5.54
C TRP A 159 -15.66 38.88 5.32
N ASP A 160 -15.30 39.91 6.11
CA ASP A 160 -15.83 41.27 5.95
C ASP A 160 -15.50 41.81 4.54
N ALA A 161 -16.46 42.51 3.93
CA ALA A 161 -16.29 43.14 2.63
C ALA A 161 -15.22 44.24 2.62
N ASP A 162 -14.93 44.86 3.77
CA ASP A 162 -13.83 45.79 3.96
C ASP A 162 -12.59 45.03 4.47
N PRO A 163 -11.51 44.91 3.66
CA PRO A 163 -10.30 44.20 4.07
C PRO A 163 -9.67 44.74 5.35
N LEU A 164 -9.80 46.04 5.62
CA LEU A 164 -9.21 46.69 6.79
C LEU A 164 -9.91 46.33 8.12
N LYS A 165 -11.11 45.72 8.04
CA LYS A 165 -11.85 45.25 9.22
C LYS A 165 -11.60 43.79 9.55
N ARG A 166 -10.85 43.09 8.69
CA ARG A 166 -10.45 41.71 8.92
C ARG A 166 -9.30 41.69 9.94
N PRO A 167 -9.24 40.70 10.83
CA PRO A 167 -8.11 40.56 11.76
C PRO A 167 -6.83 40.26 10.97
N LYS A 168 -5.69 40.58 11.56
CA LYS A 168 -4.42 40.04 11.07
C LYS A 168 -4.28 38.55 11.42
N ALA A 169 -3.39 37.84 10.74
CA ALA A 169 -3.23 36.40 10.94
C ALA A 169 -2.73 36.03 12.34
N ASP A 170 -1.85 36.84 12.94
CA ASP A 170 -1.38 36.71 14.32
C ASP A 170 -2.52 36.95 15.34
N GLU A 171 -3.30 38.02 15.15
CA GLU A 171 -4.50 38.30 15.97
C GLU A 171 -5.52 37.15 15.87
N LEU A 172 -5.74 36.62 14.66
CA LEU A 172 -6.63 35.49 14.40
C LEU A 172 -6.14 34.20 15.09
N GLN A 173 -4.83 33.93 15.04
CA GLN A 173 -4.21 32.81 15.73
C GLN A 173 -4.44 32.91 17.24
N GLU A 174 -4.22 34.09 17.83
CA GLU A 174 -4.41 34.33 19.26
C GLU A 174 -5.88 34.13 19.67
N LEU A 175 -6.83 34.67 18.89
CA LEU A 175 -8.27 34.49 19.13
C LEU A 175 -8.66 33.01 19.16
N LEU A 176 -8.17 32.21 18.21
CA LEU A 176 -8.47 30.78 18.12
C LEU A 176 -7.75 29.95 19.19
N TYR A 177 -6.53 30.34 19.56
CA TYR A 177 -5.80 29.74 20.68
C TYR A 177 -6.57 29.89 21.99
N ASN A 178 -7.04 31.12 22.27
CA ASN A 178 -7.82 31.41 23.47
C ASN A 178 -9.12 30.60 23.50
N LEU A 179 -9.86 30.52 22.38
CA LEU A 179 -11.05 29.66 22.31
C LEU A 179 -10.75 28.17 22.51
N CYS A 180 -9.62 27.66 22.01
CA CYS A 180 -9.22 26.26 22.22
C CYS A 180 -8.94 25.97 23.70
N TYR A 181 -8.28 26.90 24.40
CA TYR A 181 -7.97 26.77 25.81
C TYR A 181 -9.24 26.92 26.68
N GLU A 182 -10.06 27.93 26.40
CA GLU A 182 -11.31 28.23 27.10
C GLU A 182 -12.43 27.20 26.87
N SER A 183 -12.43 26.48 25.75
CA SER A 183 -13.39 25.40 25.46
C SER A 183 -13.38 24.27 26.49
N GLN A 184 -12.34 24.21 27.32
CA GLN A 184 -12.22 23.23 28.39
C GLN A 184 -12.92 23.69 29.69
N THR A 185 -13.31 24.97 29.83
CA THR A 185 -13.79 25.55 31.11
C THR A 185 -14.89 26.66 31.07
N THR A 186 -15.37 27.19 29.92
CA THR A 186 -16.11 28.49 29.83
C THR A 186 -17.42 28.53 28.95
N GLU A 187 -17.94 29.75 28.66
CA GLU A 187 -19.12 30.11 27.82
C GLU A 187 -19.15 29.46 26.42
N ILE A 188 -18.01 29.34 25.74
CA ILE A 188 -17.93 28.66 24.44
C ILE A 188 -18.38 27.19 24.54
N LYS A 189 -18.16 26.54 25.69
CA LYS A 189 -18.61 25.16 25.92
C LYS A 189 -20.13 25.06 25.92
N LYS A 190 -20.83 26.03 26.51
CA LYS A 190 -22.30 26.08 26.49
C LYS A 190 -22.83 26.25 25.07
N GLN A 191 -22.24 27.17 24.30
CA GLN A 191 -22.61 27.38 22.89
C GLN A 191 -22.33 26.16 22.02
N ILE A 192 -21.26 25.41 22.29
CA ILE A 192 -20.95 24.12 21.66
C ILE A 192 -22.03 23.08 21.98
N GLU A 193 -22.36 22.90 23.26
CA GLU A 193 -23.38 21.92 23.68
C GLU A 193 -24.76 22.24 23.11
N GLU A 194 -25.12 23.53 23.02
CA GLU A 194 -26.37 23.98 22.41
C GLU A 194 -26.38 23.73 20.89
N ALA A 195 -25.30 24.10 20.19
CA ALA A 195 -25.16 23.88 18.76
C ALA A 195 -25.24 22.38 18.42
N ASP A 196 -24.56 21.52 19.19
CA ASP A 196 -24.59 20.07 19.00
C ASP A 196 -26.01 19.51 19.15
N LYS A 197 -26.76 19.93 20.18
CA LYS A 197 -28.16 19.52 20.39
C LYS A 197 -29.06 19.91 19.22
N ILE A 198 -28.91 21.13 18.68
CA ILE A 198 -29.70 21.60 17.54
C ILE A 198 -29.34 20.81 16.28
N ASN A 199 -28.05 20.58 16.04
CA ASN A 199 -27.56 19.86 14.87
C ASN A 199 -27.97 18.37 14.88
N GLU A 200 -27.97 17.71 16.04
CA GLU A 200 -28.46 16.33 16.17
C GLU A 200 -29.95 16.22 15.80
N LYS A 201 -30.79 17.19 16.18
CA LYS A 201 -32.21 17.27 15.79
C LYS A 201 -32.41 17.50 14.29
N LEU A 202 -31.57 18.33 13.68
CA LEU A 202 -31.58 18.58 12.23
C LEU A 202 -31.22 17.32 11.42
N ILE A 203 -30.26 16.53 11.92
CA ILE A 203 -29.82 15.29 11.27
C ILE A 203 -30.89 14.20 11.38
N SER A 204 -31.59 14.11 12.51
CA SER A 204 -32.60 13.08 12.79
C SER A 204 -33.97 13.30 12.12
N SER A 205 -34.31 14.54 11.76
CA SER A 205 -35.62 14.91 11.16
C SER A 205 -35.68 14.82 9.63
N SER A 206 -34.55 14.60 8.97
CA SER A 206 -34.48 14.46 7.51
C SER A 206 -34.76 13.00 7.09
N SER A 207 -35.85 12.79 6.35
CA SER A 207 -36.39 11.47 5.97
C SER A 207 -35.61 10.74 4.86
N LEU A 208 -34.42 11.22 4.49
CA LEU A 208 -33.56 10.65 3.44
C LEU A 208 -32.14 10.39 3.98
N TYR A 209 -32.01 9.53 5.00
CA TYR A 209 -30.74 9.30 5.68
C TYR A 209 -30.30 7.83 5.77
N THR A 210 -29.05 7.57 5.36
CA THR A 210 -28.32 6.31 5.57
C THR A 210 -26.86 6.54 6.06
N GLY A 211 -26.56 7.64 6.76
CA GLY A 211 -25.20 7.95 7.26
C GLY A 211 -25.10 9.17 8.20
N PRO A 212 -23.94 9.51 8.78
CA PRO A 212 -23.78 10.54 9.82
C PRO A 212 -23.61 11.98 9.30
N THR A 213 -24.06 12.31 8.08
CA THR A 213 -23.76 13.60 7.40
C THR A 213 -25.00 14.24 6.79
N LEU A 214 -25.15 15.59 6.85
CA LEU A 214 -26.13 16.31 6.02
C LEU A 214 -25.99 15.89 4.56
N SER A 215 -27.04 15.25 4.02
CA SER A 215 -27.12 15.00 2.59
C SER A 215 -27.31 16.34 1.89
N TYR A 216 -26.33 16.74 1.09
CA TYR A 216 -26.41 17.95 0.29
C TYR A 216 -26.21 17.57 -1.18
N THR A 217 -26.88 18.30 -2.07
CA THR A 217 -26.74 18.11 -3.51
C THR A 217 -25.76 19.14 -4.04
N THR A 218 -24.76 18.69 -4.79
CA THR A 218 -23.84 19.57 -5.51
C THR A 218 -24.42 19.96 -6.85
N ASN A 219 -24.33 21.23 -7.21
CA ASN A 219 -24.56 21.68 -8.55
C ASN A 219 -23.44 21.14 -9.45
N PRO A 220 -23.72 20.45 -10.57
CA PRO A 220 -22.69 19.93 -11.47
C PRO A 220 -21.74 20.98 -12.05
N GLN A 221 -22.12 22.26 -12.02
CA GLN A 221 -21.31 23.39 -12.48
C GLN A 221 -20.61 24.14 -11.33
N ALA A 222 -20.66 23.61 -10.10
CA ALA A 222 -19.81 24.05 -9.01
C ALA A 222 -18.38 23.51 -9.21
N VAL A 223 -17.38 24.40 -9.13
CA VAL A 223 -15.96 24.08 -9.39
C VAL A 223 -15.12 24.49 -8.18
N TYR A 224 -14.45 23.53 -7.56
CA TYR A 224 -13.61 23.70 -6.36
C TYR A 224 -12.11 23.54 -6.65
N THR A 225 -11.72 23.54 -7.92
CA THR A 225 -10.33 23.51 -8.37
C THR A 225 -9.88 24.88 -8.85
N SER A 226 -8.61 25.22 -8.64
CA SER A 226 -8.05 26.52 -9.00
C SER A 226 -8.08 26.72 -10.51
N ARG A 227 -8.51 27.92 -10.94
CA ARG A 227 -8.57 28.27 -12.36
C ARG A 227 -8.45 29.78 -12.56
N LEU A 228 -8.20 30.16 -13.81
CA LEU A 228 -8.30 31.55 -14.22
C LEU A 228 -9.76 32.04 -14.09
N LEU A 229 -9.94 33.19 -13.46
CA LEU A 229 -11.22 33.86 -13.29
C LEU A 229 -11.15 35.21 -14.01
N ASP A 230 -11.95 35.40 -15.07
CA ASP A 230 -12.03 36.69 -15.77
C ASP A 230 -13.42 37.31 -15.57
N PHE A 231 -13.56 38.13 -14.52
CA PHE A 231 -14.78 38.85 -14.23
C PHE A 231 -14.59 40.37 -14.33
N LYS A 232 -15.06 40.95 -15.43
CA LYS A 232 -15.03 42.40 -15.64
C LYS A 232 -16.27 43.07 -15.05
N ASN A 233 -16.07 44.25 -14.46
CA ASN A 233 -17.10 45.18 -13.99
C ASN A 233 -18.00 44.65 -12.85
N LEU A 234 -17.40 44.03 -11.82
CA LEU A 234 -18.12 43.60 -10.61
C LEU A 234 -18.46 44.78 -9.65
N PRO A 235 -19.61 44.73 -8.93
CA PRO A 235 -20.07 45.80 -8.05
C PRO A 235 -19.14 46.02 -6.85
N LYS A 236 -19.20 47.19 -6.21
CA LYS A 236 -18.41 47.45 -4.99
C LYS A 236 -18.79 46.47 -3.86
N PRO A 237 -17.81 45.88 -3.15
CA PRO A 237 -18.07 44.96 -2.05
C PRO A 237 -18.89 45.63 -0.95
N LYS A 238 -19.89 44.93 -0.43
CA LYS A 238 -20.66 45.33 0.77
C LYS A 238 -20.98 44.10 1.61
N ASN A 239 -21.21 44.29 2.91
CA ASN A 239 -21.73 43.23 3.79
C ASN A 239 -23.25 43.08 3.60
N SER A 240 -23.79 41.89 3.93
CA SER A 240 -25.23 41.67 4.00
C SER A 240 -25.87 42.55 5.09
N ILE A 241 -27.11 43.00 4.86
CA ILE A 241 -27.91 43.67 5.88
C ILE A 241 -28.55 42.56 6.72
N ASP A 242 -28.13 42.40 7.98
CA ASP A 242 -28.70 41.40 8.90
C ASP A 242 -30.12 41.84 9.32
N ASN A 243 -31.15 41.25 8.69
CA ASN A 243 -32.52 41.30 9.22
C ASN A 243 -32.63 40.27 10.35
N LYS A 244 -33.08 40.68 11.53
CA LYS A 244 -32.96 39.94 12.80
C LYS A 244 -34.07 38.92 13.11
N ASP A 245 -34.91 38.52 12.15
CA ASP A 245 -36.24 37.98 12.48
C ASP A 245 -36.46 36.47 12.26
N ASP A 246 -35.44 35.64 11.99
CA ASP A 246 -35.64 34.21 11.62
C ASP A 246 -34.91 33.18 12.52
N ASP A 247 -34.96 33.30 13.85
CA ASP A 247 -34.45 32.23 14.77
C ASP A 247 -35.53 31.89 15.81
N ASP A 248 -36.33 30.83 15.57
CA ASP A 248 -37.29 30.34 16.58
C ASP A 248 -37.52 28.82 16.58
N SER A 249 -37.50 28.28 17.81
CA SER A 249 -38.12 27.05 18.34
C SER A 249 -37.49 25.65 18.15
N PHE A 250 -37.04 25.01 19.26
CA PHE A 250 -37.77 23.95 20.00
C PHE A 250 -36.90 23.12 20.99
N GLY A 251 -37.19 23.21 22.30
CA GLY A 251 -37.82 22.16 23.14
C GLY A 251 -36.99 21.00 23.76
N GLU A 252 -37.29 20.67 25.02
CA GLU A 252 -36.61 19.81 26.01
C GLU A 252 -36.64 18.25 25.89
N TYR A 253 -35.70 17.64 26.63
CA TYR A 253 -35.42 16.29 27.18
C TYR A 253 -36.30 15.04 26.94
N SER A 254 -35.64 13.87 26.75
CA SER A 254 -35.72 12.70 27.67
C SER A 254 -34.64 11.63 27.36
N GLU A 255 -34.17 10.93 28.41
CA GLU A 255 -33.02 10.02 28.47
C GLU A 255 -33.22 8.57 27.95
N SER A 256 -32.06 7.95 27.69
CA SER A 256 -31.68 6.53 27.82
C SER A 256 -31.77 5.63 26.58
N ILE A 257 -30.61 5.07 26.17
CA ILE A 257 -30.25 3.64 26.26
C ILE A 257 -28.76 3.45 25.87
N GLU A 258 -28.15 2.44 26.49
CA GLU A 258 -26.74 2.07 26.67
C GLU A 258 -25.75 2.18 25.49
N ALA A 259 -24.53 2.60 25.84
CA ALA A 259 -23.40 2.86 24.94
C ALA A 259 -22.69 1.59 24.43
N ILE A 260 -22.44 1.53 23.12
CA ILE A 260 -21.52 0.59 22.49
C ILE A 260 -20.10 1.19 22.48
N ASP A 261 -19.11 0.43 22.98
CA ASP A 261 -17.71 0.85 23.09
C ASP A 261 -16.98 0.94 21.72
N PHE A 262 -16.80 2.17 21.24
CA PHE A 262 -16.13 2.52 19.97
C PHE A 262 -14.59 2.49 20.02
N THR A 263 -13.96 2.23 21.17
CA THR A 263 -12.49 2.31 21.29
C THR A 263 -11.75 1.25 20.48
N LYS A 264 -12.42 0.15 20.10
CA LYS A 264 -11.84 -0.96 19.34
C LYS A 264 -11.71 -0.69 17.83
N LEU A 265 -12.49 0.26 17.29
CA LEU A 265 -12.53 0.65 15.87
C LEU A 265 -11.35 1.56 15.47
N ASN A 266 -10.93 2.41 16.40
CA ASN A 266 -10.02 3.52 16.15
C ASN A 266 -8.55 3.08 15.97
N LEU A 267 -8.13 2.00 16.65
CA LEU A 267 -6.74 1.54 16.61
C LEU A 267 -6.38 0.83 15.28
N VAL A 268 -7.33 0.06 14.73
CA VAL A 268 -7.14 -0.70 13.47
C VAL A 268 -7.01 0.28 12.31
N ASN A 269 -7.85 1.31 12.25
CA ASN A 269 -7.79 2.32 11.19
C ASN A 269 -6.52 3.17 11.28
N ARG A 270 -6.06 3.53 12.49
CA ARG A 270 -4.80 4.28 12.68
C ARG A 270 -3.57 3.51 12.19
N LEU A 271 -3.53 2.19 12.43
CA LEU A 271 -2.44 1.35 11.94
C LEU A 271 -2.43 1.29 10.40
N TRP A 272 -3.59 1.18 9.76
CA TRP A 272 -3.68 1.12 8.30
C TRP A 272 -3.39 2.45 7.62
N CYS A 273 -3.88 3.57 8.16
CA CYS A 273 -3.59 4.89 7.60
C CYS A 273 -2.09 5.21 7.66
N ARG A 274 -1.42 4.92 8.78
CA ARG A 274 0.02 5.19 8.91
C ARG A 274 0.93 4.24 8.11
N LEU A 275 0.47 3.04 7.77
CA LEU A 275 1.17 2.13 6.86
C LEU A 275 0.97 2.52 5.38
N ALA A 276 -0.18 3.09 5.03
CA ALA A 276 -0.53 3.39 3.65
C ALA A 276 0.05 4.72 3.13
N ILE A 277 0.14 5.73 3.98
CA ILE A 277 0.58 7.08 3.60
C ILE A 277 2.03 7.12 3.07
N PRO A 278 3.04 6.46 3.68
CA PRO A 278 4.41 6.43 3.15
C PRO A 278 4.55 5.64 1.84
N LEU A 279 3.67 4.66 1.60
CA LEU A 279 3.71 3.76 0.44
C LEU A 279 3.01 4.34 -0.80
N LEU A 280 2.18 5.36 -0.61
CA LEU A 280 1.43 6.04 -1.68
C LEU A 280 2.22 7.19 -2.34
N TRP A 281 3.27 7.71 -1.68
CA TRP A 281 3.91 8.98 -2.08
C TRP A 281 5.32 8.81 -2.69
N GLU A 282 6.04 7.75 -2.35
CA GLU A 282 7.20 7.26 -3.09
C GLU A 282 7.10 5.74 -3.14
N ASN A 283 7.63 5.07 -4.17
CA ASN A 283 7.84 3.62 -4.12
C ASN A 283 9.07 3.37 -3.24
N PRO A 284 8.95 3.08 -1.93
CA PRO A 284 10.11 2.92 -1.06
C PRO A 284 10.84 1.60 -1.34
N PHE A 285 10.28 0.74 -2.18
CA PHE A 285 10.86 -0.50 -2.66
C PHE A 285 11.62 -0.34 -3.99
N SER A 286 11.57 0.85 -4.61
CA SER A 286 12.40 1.21 -5.76
C SER A 286 13.84 1.58 -5.37
N ILE A 287 14.05 1.96 -4.11
CA ILE A 287 15.36 2.24 -3.54
C ILE A 287 15.85 0.96 -2.87
N THR A 288 16.93 0.39 -3.37
CA THR A 288 17.52 -0.86 -2.88
C THR A 288 18.06 -0.82 -1.44
N THR A 289 17.98 0.33 -0.76
CA THR A 289 18.42 0.50 0.63
C THR A 289 17.32 0.15 1.62
N GLY A 290 17.08 -1.15 1.79
CA GLY A 290 17.16 -1.83 3.09
C GLY A 290 16.33 -1.41 4.31
N ASN A 291 15.45 -0.42 4.28
CA ASN A 291 14.68 -0.04 5.47
C ASN A 291 13.28 -0.67 5.52
N TYR A 292 13.25 -1.99 5.62
CA TYR A 292 12.04 -2.73 6.02
C TYR A 292 11.72 -2.56 7.52
N ASN A 293 12.61 -1.94 8.30
CA ASN A 293 12.53 -1.81 9.75
C ASN A 293 11.59 -0.70 10.25
N PHE A 294 10.96 0.10 9.37
CA PHE A 294 10.04 1.18 9.78
C PHE A 294 8.92 0.68 10.71
N ILE A 295 8.36 -0.50 10.42
CA ILE A 295 7.30 -1.11 11.26
C ILE A 295 7.86 -1.56 12.61
N GLU A 296 9.06 -2.11 12.62
CA GLU A 296 9.75 -2.55 13.83
C GLU A 296 10.09 -1.36 14.72
N VAL A 297 10.60 -0.26 14.15
CA VAL A 297 10.85 1.02 14.80
C VAL A 297 9.55 1.62 15.36
N TYR A 298 8.45 1.61 14.61
CA TYR A 298 7.15 2.10 15.08
C TYR A 298 6.60 1.28 16.25
N LEU A 299 6.66 -0.06 16.17
CA LEU A 299 6.20 -0.95 17.24
C LEU A 299 7.06 -0.83 18.50
N TYR A 300 8.38 -0.64 18.35
CA TYR A 300 9.28 -0.36 19.46
C TYR A 300 8.99 1.00 20.12
N ASN A 301 8.58 2.00 19.33
CA ASN A 301 8.28 3.35 19.79
C ASN A 301 6.83 3.57 20.26
N LEU A 302 5.98 2.54 20.27
CA LEU A 302 4.66 2.60 20.90
C LEU A 302 4.83 2.88 22.41
N ASN A 303 4.01 3.76 22.96
CA ASN A 303 4.03 4.00 24.41
C ASN A 303 3.54 2.75 25.18
N ASP A 304 3.96 2.63 26.44
CA ASP A 304 3.72 1.42 27.24
C ASP A 304 2.23 1.17 27.53
N TYR A 305 1.41 2.22 27.51
CA TYR A 305 -0.06 2.14 27.59
C TYR A 305 -0.67 1.43 26.38
N LEU A 306 -0.26 1.77 25.16
CA LEU A 306 -0.73 1.11 23.93
C LEU A 306 -0.18 -0.31 23.80
N LYS A 307 1.07 -0.55 24.23
CA LYS A 307 1.68 -1.89 24.29
C LYS A 307 0.93 -2.83 25.24
N THR A 308 0.47 -2.34 26.39
CA THR A 308 -0.34 -3.12 27.35
C THR A 308 -1.79 -3.27 26.91
N LYS A 309 -2.38 -2.28 26.24
CA LYS A 309 -3.75 -2.37 25.70
C LYS A 309 -3.85 -3.39 24.56
N ILE A 310 -2.86 -3.43 23.65
CA ILE A 310 -2.77 -4.44 22.57
C ILE A 310 -2.80 -5.88 23.12
N ASN A 311 -2.23 -6.12 24.30
CA ASN A 311 -2.30 -7.44 24.96
C ASN A 311 -3.71 -7.80 25.46
N ASN A 312 -4.52 -6.81 25.85
CA ASN A 312 -5.82 -7.01 26.51
C ASN A 312 -7.01 -7.02 25.54
N TYR A 313 -6.80 -6.72 24.25
CA TYR A 313 -7.88 -6.62 23.29
C TYR A 313 -8.26 -7.97 22.65
N GLN A 314 -9.50 -8.41 22.89
CA GLN A 314 -10.20 -9.36 22.01
C GLN A 314 -10.73 -8.62 20.77
N ILE A 315 -10.37 -9.09 19.58
CA ILE A 315 -10.78 -8.54 18.28
C ILE A 315 -12.31 -8.74 18.08
N ILE A 316 -13.07 -7.64 17.95
CA ILE A 316 -14.51 -7.66 17.63
C ILE A 316 -14.72 -7.82 16.12
N ASN A 317 -15.60 -8.75 15.74
CA ASN A 317 -15.65 -9.38 14.42
C ASN A 317 -16.57 -8.73 13.36
N ASN A 318 -17.08 -7.49 13.53
CA ASN A 318 -18.15 -6.94 12.66
C ASN A 318 -17.80 -5.73 11.77
N LEU A 319 -16.54 -5.57 11.38
CA LEU A 319 -15.99 -4.26 11.01
C LEU A 319 -15.83 -3.95 9.50
N LEU A 320 -16.49 -4.69 8.60
CA LEU A 320 -16.43 -4.38 7.16
C LEU A 320 -17.85 -4.10 6.64
N PRO A 321 -18.31 -2.84 6.59
CA PRO A 321 -19.45 -2.45 5.78
C PRO A 321 -19.09 -2.60 4.29
N SER A 322 -20.06 -3.00 3.49
CA SER A 322 -19.92 -3.38 2.08
C SER A 322 -19.45 -2.28 1.12
N ASN A 323 -19.36 -1.03 1.58
CA ASN A 323 -19.00 0.13 0.77
C ASN A 323 -17.91 0.93 1.49
N THR A 324 -16.64 0.79 1.08
CA THR A 324 -15.55 1.65 1.58
C THR A 324 -14.91 2.49 0.47
N LEU A 325 -14.43 3.65 0.90
CA LEU A 325 -14.09 4.86 0.14
C LEU A 325 -12.86 4.77 -0.78
N PHE A 326 -12.08 3.69 -0.71
CA PHE A 326 -10.85 3.54 -1.48
C PHE A 326 -10.87 2.25 -2.29
N ASN A 327 -10.44 2.34 -3.55
CA ASN A 327 -10.16 1.18 -4.39
C ASN A 327 -8.86 0.51 -3.92
N TYR A 328 -8.90 -0.06 -2.71
CA TYR A 328 -7.85 -0.87 -2.11
C TYR A 328 -7.25 -1.86 -3.10
N PRO A 329 -8.00 -2.52 -4.02
CA PRO A 329 -7.55 -3.42 -5.10
C PRO A 329 -6.34 -3.05 -5.97
N SER A 330 -5.85 -1.81 -5.94
CA SER A 330 -4.63 -1.32 -6.63
C SER A 330 -3.43 -1.09 -5.67
N PHE A 331 -3.70 -0.85 -4.38
CA PHE A 331 -2.72 -0.53 -3.33
C PHE A 331 -1.94 -1.74 -2.75
N ILE A 332 -2.61 -2.86 -2.46
CA ILE A 332 -2.01 -4.08 -1.88
C ILE A 332 -1.12 -4.88 -2.87
N LYS A 333 -1.07 -4.53 -4.17
CA LYS A 333 -0.26 -5.20 -5.21
C LYS A 333 1.26 -5.06 -4.94
N TYR A 334 1.65 -4.05 -4.17
CA TYR A 334 3.05 -3.66 -3.94
C TYR A 334 3.54 -3.92 -2.51
N LEU A 335 2.71 -4.49 -1.64
CA LEU A 335 2.99 -4.67 -0.21
C LEU A 335 3.69 -6.03 0.04
N ASN A 336 4.96 -6.01 0.51
CA ASN A 336 5.66 -7.25 0.87
C ASN A 336 5.21 -7.78 2.24
N MET A 337 4.12 -8.56 2.24
CA MET A 337 3.47 -9.06 3.45
C MET A 337 4.32 -10.01 4.30
N CYS A 338 5.30 -10.69 3.70
CA CYS A 338 6.23 -11.57 4.40
C CYS A 338 7.18 -10.79 5.32
N ASN A 339 7.73 -9.66 4.85
CA ASN A 339 8.62 -8.81 5.65
C ASN A 339 7.89 -8.15 6.82
N ILE A 340 6.67 -7.67 6.60
CA ILE A 340 5.82 -7.09 7.67
C ILE A 340 5.53 -8.14 8.75
N THR A 341 5.21 -9.36 8.32
CA THR A 341 4.97 -10.48 9.22
C THR A 341 6.20 -10.81 10.07
N LEU A 342 7.38 -10.90 9.45
CA LEU A 342 8.65 -11.19 10.13
C LEU A 342 9.04 -10.10 11.14
N SER A 343 8.83 -8.82 10.82
CA SER A 343 9.11 -7.71 11.73
C SER A 343 8.20 -7.73 12.97
N ILE A 344 6.93 -8.11 12.81
CA ILE A 344 6.01 -8.27 13.93
C ILE A 344 6.36 -9.51 14.78
N GLU A 345 6.75 -10.62 14.12
CA GLU A 345 7.20 -11.85 14.80
C GLU A 345 8.44 -11.57 15.66
N ARG A 346 9.45 -10.87 15.14
CA ARG A 346 10.66 -10.45 15.88
C ARG A 346 10.36 -9.52 17.05
N TRP A 347 9.45 -8.56 16.88
CA TRP A 347 9.01 -7.68 17.96
C TRP A 347 8.30 -8.44 19.09
N LEU A 348 7.49 -9.46 18.77
CA LEU A 348 6.82 -10.28 19.78
C LEU A 348 7.79 -11.21 20.53
N GLU A 349 8.77 -11.78 19.82
CA GLU A 349 9.86 -12.58 20.41
C GLU A 349 10.73 -11.74 21.35
N ALA A 350 11.11 -10.52 20.94
CA ALA A 350 11.90 -9.60 21.77
C ALA A 350 11.17 -9.13 23.04
N ASN A 351 9.85 -9.30 23.11
CA ASN A 351 9.02 -8.94 24.26
C ASN A 351 8.56 -10.16 25.10
N ASN A 352 9.15 -11.36 24.91
CA ASN A 352 8.83 -12.60 25.64
C ASN A 352 7.33 -12.99 25.62
N LYS A 353 6.60 -12.67 24.54
CA LYS A 353 5.16 -12.95 24.42
C LYS A 353 4.92 -14.03 23.37
N THR A 354 4.84 -15.28 23.83
CA THR A 354 4.39 -16.41 23.01
C THR A 354 2.87 -16.34 22.81
N SER A 355 2.43 -15.69 21.73
CA SER A 355 1.01 -15.71 21.33
C SER A 355 0.86 -15.97 19.84
N ASN A 356 0.96 -17.26 19.48
CA ASN A 356 0.63 -17.80 18.15
C ASN A 356 -0.82 -17.47 17.68
N SER A 357 -1.68 -16.95 18.57
CA SER A 357 -3.08 -16.61 18.28
C SER A 357 -3.28 -15.23 17.64
N ALA A 358 -2.45 -14.23 17.97
CA ALA A 358 -2.61 -12.87 17.42
C ALA A 358 -2.07 -12.80 15.98
N VAL A 359 -0.93 -13.42 15.72
CA VAL A 359 -0.28 -13.49 14.40
C VAL A 359 -1.14 -14.25 13.38
N SER A 360 -1.81 -15.33 13.80
CA SER A 360 -2.75 -16.08 12.92
C SER A 360 -4.04 -15.31 12.62
N LYS A 361 -4.47 -14.42 13.51
CA LYS A 361 -5.64 -13.53 13.31
C LYS A 361 -5.32 -12.32 12.43
N PHE A 362 -4.07 -11.84 12.46
CA PHE A 362 -3.61 -10.72 11.64
C PHE A 362 -3.33 -11.14 10.18
N LYS A 363 -2.73 -12.32 9.97
CA LYS A 363 -2.60 -12.97 8.63
C LYS A 363 -3.95 -13.16 7.92
N ARG A 364 -5.04 -13.16 8.68
CA ARG A 364 -6.43 -13.41 8.27
C ARG A 364 -7.18 -12.19 7.72
N LEU A 365 -6.66 -10.99 7.94
CA LEU A 365 -7.33 -9.72 7.63
C LEU A 365 -6.86 -9.07 6.32
N ILE A 366 -5.72 -9.51 5.77
CA ILE A 366 -4.95 -8.74 4.79
C ILE A 366 -4.87 -9.47 3.46
N ASN A 367 -5.95 -9.54 2.67
CA ASN A 367 -5.85 -9.96 1.28
C ASN A 367 -6.97 -9.39 0.42
N ILE A 368 -6.69 -8.31 -0.30
CA ILE A 368 -7.44 -7.86 -1.49
C ILE A 368 -6.39 -7.23 -2.42
N ASN A 369 -6.25 -7.63 -3.69
CA ASN A 369 -5.75 -6.80 -4.82
C ASN A 369 -5.67 -7.58 -6.13
N LEU A 370 -6.75 -7.65 -6.92
CA LEU A 370 -6.88 -8.36 -8.22
C LEU A 370 -6.36 -9.83 -8.29
N ASN A 371 -5.76 -10.29 -7.20
CA ASN A 371 -5.11 -11.54 -6.84
C ASN A 371 -5.61 -11.78 -5.40
N LEU A 372 -6.65 -12.58 -5.23
CA LEU A 372 -7.17 -12.87 -3.90
C LEU A 372 -6.28 -13.92 -3.24
N SER A 373 -5.40 -13.55 -2.30
CA SER A 373 -4.73 -14.54 -1.45
C SER A 373 -5.62 -14.98 -0.28
N ILE A 374 -5.64 -16.27 0.04
CA ILE A 374 -6.37 -16.83 1.17
C ILE A 374 -5.37 -17.66 1.93
N VAL A 375 -4.73 -17.10 2.97
CA VAL A 375 -3.72 -17.80 3.77
C VAL A 375 -4.30 -18.06 5.16
N ASN A 376 -4.54 -19.32 5.56
CA ASN A 376 -5.22 -19.61 6.84
C ASN A 376 -4.43 -20.56 7.74
N ASN A 377 -3.66 -20.00 8.67
CA ASN A 377 -2.99 -20.79 9.69
C ASN A 377 -4.01 -21.34 10.71
N HIS A 378 -4.50 -22.57 10.48
CA HIS A 378 -5.26 -23.41 11.43
C HIS A 378 -6.53 -22.83 12.06
N CYS A 379 -7.11 -21.76 11.54
CA CYS A 379 -8.25 -21.11 12.18
C CYS A 379 -9.58 -21.82 11.82
N LYS A 380 -10.16 -22.58 12.75
CA LYS A 380 -11.46 -23.28 12.61
C LYS A 380 -12.70 -22.37 12.59
N SER A 381 -12.54 -21.06 12.79
CA SER A 381 -13.63 -20.10 13.02
C SER A 381 -14.59 -19.96 11.82
N MET A 382 -15.88 -20.21 12.05
CA MET A 382 -16.97 -20.14 11.05
C MET A 382 -17.21 -18.72 10.53
N LEU A 383 -16.97 -17.71 11.37
CA LEU A 383 -17.08 -16.28 11.03
C LEU A 383 -16.11 -15.84 9.94
N ILE A 384 -14.90 -16.43 9.85
CA ILE A 384 -13.96 -16.13 8.76
C ILE A 384 -14.52 -16.59 7.43
N LYS A 385 -15.09 -17.80 7.44
CA LYS A 385 -15.53 -18.51 6.25
C LYS A 385 -16.64 -17.72 5.56
N ASN A 386 -17.60 -17.23 6.37
CA ASN A 386 -18.69 -16.39 5.88
C ASN A 386 -18.17 -15.07 5.28
N ARG A 387 -17.17 -14.44 5.90
CA ARG A 387 -16.60 -13.17 5.39
C ARG A 387 -15.78 -13.34 4.12
N ILE A 388 -14.97 -14.38 4.02
CA ILE A 388 -14.22 -14.66 2.78
C ILE A 388 -15.17 -15.03 1.64
N SER A 389 -16.24 -15.77 1.93
CA SER A 389 -17.32 -16.02 0.97
C SER A 389 -18.00 -14.73 0.50
N GLN A 390 -18.26 -13.77 1.41
CA GLN A 390 -18.81 -12.46 1.06
C GLN A 390 -17.85 -11.63 0.20
N ILE A 391 -16.56 -11.56 0.57
CA ILE A 391 -15.53 -10.85 -0.21
C ILE A 391 -15.46 -11.43 -1.64
N ILE A 392 -15.41 -12.74 -1.74
CA ILE A 392 -15.40 -13.44 -3.02
C ILE A 392 -16.64 -13.11 -3.86
N ASN A 393 -17.84 -13.15 -3.27
CA ASN A 393 -19.09 -12.85 -3.98
C ASN A 393 -19.18 -11.39 -4.44
N LEU A 394 -18.53 -10.45 -3.75
CA LEU A 394 -18.49 -9.04 -4.13
C LEU A 394 -17.56 -8.77 -5.34
N HIS A 395 -16.70 -9.71 -5.71
CA HIS A 395 -15.73 -9.53 -6.80
C HIS A 395 -16.17 -10.20 -8.11
N GLN A 396 -16.98 -9.49 -8.92
CA GLN A 396 -17.48 -9.99 -10.22
C GLN A 396 -16.36 -10.16 -11.29
N ASN A 397 -15.21 -9.49 -11.13
CA ASN A 397 -14.11 -9.47 -12.12
C ASN A 397 -12.80 -10.08 -11.62
N LEU A 398 -12.84 -11.03 -10.68
CA LEU A 398 -11.63 -11.64 -10.12
C LEU A 398 -10.86 -12.43 -11.18
N LYS A 399 -9.61 -12.03 -11.49
CA LYS A 399 -8.76 -12.71 -12.47
C LYS A 399 -7.86 -13.79 -11.87
N ARG A 400 -7.38 -13.60 -10.64
CA ARG A 400 -6.42 -14.50 -10.02
C ARG A 400 -6.74 -14.76 -8.56
N ILE A 401 -6.48 -15.98 -8.10
CA ILE A 401 -6.65 -16.41 -6.70
C ILE A 401 -5.43 -17.20 -6.23
N LEU A 402 -5.03 -17.01 -4.98
CA LEU A 402 -3.98 -17.75 -4.30
C LEU A 402 -4.56 -18.40 -3.04
N PHE A 403 -4.37 -19.69 -2.87
CA PHE A 403 -4.67 -20.43 -1.65
C PHE A 403 -3.36 -20.72 -0.93
N GLY A 404 -3.17 -20.17 0.26
CA GLY A 404 -1.97 -20.30 1.09
C GLY A 404 -2.22 -21.07 2.38
N ASN A 405 -1.20 -21.72 2.96
CA ASN A 405 -1.13 -22.34 4.30
C ASN A 405 -2.45 -22.86 4.89
N ASN A 406 -2.62 -24.20 5.00
CA ASN A 406 -3.66 -24.87 5.81
C ASN A 406 -5.09 -24.27 5.72
N THR A 407 -5.43 -23.66 4.58
CA THR A 407 -6.83 -23.35 4.26
C THR A 407 -7.62 -24.64 4.17
N ASN A 408 -8.76 -24.67 4.84
CA ASN A 408 -9.73 -25.73 4.64
C ASN A 408 -10.40 -25.54 3.26
N LEU A 409 -9.68 -25.94 2.20
CA LEU A 409 -10.06 -25.74 0.80
C LEU A 409 -11.43 -26.36 0.50
N SER A 410 -11.82 -27.43 1.20
CA SER A 410 -13.14 -28.07 1.05
C SER A 410 -14.32 -27.09 1.15
N LEU A 411 -14.18 -26.04 1.96
CA LEU A 411 -15.19 -25.00 2.13
C LEU A 411 -15.22 -23.97 1.00
N TYR A 412 -14.06 -23.72 0.38
CA TYR A 412 -13.99 -22.85 -0.79
C TYR A 412 -14.37 -23.60 -2.06
N GLN A 413 -14.26 -24.93 -2.08
CA GLN A 413 -14.78 -25.74 -3.18
C GLN A 413 -16.28 -25.58 -3.32
N SER A 414 -17.06 -25.59 -2.23
CA SER A 414 -18.50 -25.35 -2.32
C SER A 414 -18.84 -23.95 -2.85
N LEU A 415 -18.01 -22.97 -2.54
CA LEU A 415 -18.16 -21.61 -3.05
C LEU A 415 -17.82 -21.52 -4.55
N LEU A 416 -16.71 -22.12 -4.98
CA LEU A 416 -16.33 -22.20 -6.39
C LEU A 416 -17.34 -23.01 -7.23
N LEU A 417 -18.11 -23.89 -6.58
CA LEU A 417 -19.20 -24.64 -7.21
C LEU A 417 -20.56 -23.90 -7.15
N SER A 418 -20.68 -22.81 -6.38
CA SER A 418 -21.92 -22.06 -6.22
C SER A 418 -22.27 -21.25 -7.47
N LYS A 419 -23.56 -21.18 -7.81
CA LYS A 419 -24.06 -20.32 -8.91
C LYS A 419 -23.88 -18.82 -8.63
N GLU A 420 -23.72 -18.44 -7.36
CA GLU A 420 -23.53 -17.04 -6.94
C GLU A 420 -22.08 -16.55 -7.14
N PHE A 421 -21.15 -17.47 -7.43
CA PHE A 421 -19.75 -17.17 -7.66
C PHE A 421 -19.56 -16.65 -9.11
N ASN A 422 -19.68 -15.34 -9.28
CA ASN A 422 -19.76 -14.70 -10.61
C ASN A 422 -18.43 -14.57 -11.38
N CYS A 423 -17.29 -15.01 -10.84
CA CYS A 423 -15.99 -14.90 -11.53
C CYS A 423 -15.57 -16.15 -12.32
N SER A 424 -16.50 -17.09 -12.58
CA SER A 424 -16.27 -18.26 -13.44
C SER A 424 -15.78 -17.91 -14.85
N ASN A 425 -16.15 -16.72 -15.36
CA ASN A 425 -15.75 -16.20 -16.67
C ASN A 425 -14.60 -15.19 -16.62
N THR A 426 -14.07 -14.87 -15.43
CA THR A 426 -12.99 -13.89 -15.27
C THR A 426 -11.75 -14.48 -14.61
N LEU A 427 -11.90 -15.52 -13.78
CA LEU A 427 -10.81 -16.16 -13.05
C LEU A 427 -9.97 -17.05 -13.96
N ASN A 428 -8.78 -16.56 -14.32
CA ASN A 428 -7.86 -17.23 -15.23
C ASN A 428 -6.63 -17.86 -14.54
N THR A 429 -6.30 -17.48 -13.30
CA THR A 429 -5.10 -17.95 -12.60
C THR A 429 -5.41 -18.46 -11.20
N ILE A 430 -4.94 -19.68 -10.86
CA ILE A 430 -5.03 -20.25 -9.51
C ILE A 430 -3.66 -20.63 -8.99
N ILE A 431 -3.32 -20.20 -7.78
CA ILE A 431 -2.06 -20.53 -7.12
C ILE A 431 -2.35 -21.28 -5.83
N PHE A 432 -1.72 -22.43 -5.63
CA PHE A 432 -1.71 -23.14 -4.36
C PHE A 432 -0.33 -23.02 -3.74
N TYR A 433 -0.26 -22.53 -2.51
CA TYR A 433 0.95 -22.24 -1.74
C TYR A 433 0.85 -22.94 -0.38
N TYR A 434 1.70 -23.93 -0.09
CA TYR A 434 1.66 -24.69 1.18
C TYR A 434 0.28 -25.31 1.51
N ILE A 435 -0.47 -25.73 0.49
CA ILE A 435 -1.75 -26.42 0.67
C ILE A 435 -1.55 -27.92 0.87
N ASN A 436 -2.31 -28.52 1.80
CA ASN A 436 -2.36 -29.96 1.97
C ASN A 436 -3.59 -30.56 1.29
N PHE A 437 -3.39 -31.40 0.28
CA PHE A 437 -4.44 -32.02 -0.54
C PHE A 437 -5.08 -33.29 0.05
N LYS A 438 -4.71 -33.72 1.26
CA LYS A 438 -5.12 -35.03 1.82
C LYS A 438 -6.64 -35.25 1.87
N ASP A 439 -7.43 -34.20 2.09
CA ASP A 439 -8.89 -34.28 2.28
C ASP A 439 -9.66 -33.37 1.30
N ILE A 440 -9.05 -33.04 0.17
CA ILE A 440 -9.63 -32.16 -0.86
C ILE A 440 -10.24 -33.02 -1.97
N ASN A 441 -11.55 -32.92 -2.18
CA ASN A 441 -12.32 -33.74 -3.14
C ASN A 441 -13.06 -32.85 -4.16
N ASN A 442 -13.52 -33.39 -5.30
CA ASN A 442 -14.28 -32.63 -6.32
C ASN A 442 -13.51 -31.48 -7.01
N LEU A 443 -12.16 -31.49 -7.03
CA LEU A 443 -11.40 -30.49 -7.79
C LEU A 443 -11.73 -30.49 -9.29
N VAL A 444 -12.07 -31.65 -9.84
CA VAL A 444 -12.49 -31.80 -11.23
C VAL A 444 -13.67 -30.88 -11.54
N LYS A 445 -14.75 -30.98 -10.74
CA LYS A 445 -15.95 -30.16 -10.89
C LYS A 445 -15.67 -28.66 -10.73
N VAL A 446 -14.76 -28.32 -9.81
CA VAL A 446 -14.35 -26.92 -9.59
C VAL A 446 -13.70 -26.35 -10.84
N PHE A 447 -12.72 -27.06 -11.43
CA PHE A 447 -12.04 -26.59 -12.63
C PHE A 447 -12.94 -26.60 -13.87
N ASP A 448 -13.87 -27.57 -13.98
CA ASP A 448 -14.86 -27.60 -15.06
C ASP A 448 -15.73 -26.35 -15.07
N ASN A 449 -16.11 -25.83 -13.90
CA ASN A 449 -16.91 -24.61 -13.75
C ASN A 449 -16.16 -23.30 -14.09
N LEU A 450 -14.83 -23.31 -14.23
CA LEU A 450 -14.01 -22.11 -14.48
C LEU A 450 -13.65 -21.98 -15.96
N ASN A 451 -14.42 -21.21 -16.73
CA ASN A 451 -14.39 -21.20 -18.20
C ASN A 451 -13.11 -20.64 -18.81
N VAL A 452 -12.49 -19.65 -18.14
CA VAL A 452 -11.32 -18.94 -18.64
C VAL A 452 -10.03 -19.31 -17.89
N LEU A 453 -10.01 -20.44 -17.16
CA LEU A 453 -8.84 -20.85 -16.40
C LEU A 453 -7.66 -21.17 -17.33
N GLU A 454 -6.63 -20.34 -17.29
CA GLU A 454 -5.46 -20.40 -18.15
C GLU A 454 -4.23 -20.98 -17.45
N SER A 455 -4.06 -20.73 -16.15
CA SER A 455 -2.87 -21.16 -15.41
C SER A 455 -3.15 -21.64 -13.99
N VAL A 456 -2.46 -22.72 -13.62
CA VAL A 456 -2.40 -23.25 -12.26
C VAL A 456 -0.96 -23.34 -11.80
N HIS A 457 -0.71 -22.97 -10.54
CA HIS A 457 0.61 -22.98 -9.93
C HIS A 457 0.56 -23.76 -8.62
N ILE A 458 1.49 -24.68 -8.44
CA ILE A 458 1.62 -25.53 -7.25
C ILE A 458 2.94 -25.21 -6.58
N ILE A 459 2.89 -24.68 -5.37
CA ILE A 459 4.05 -24.19 -4.63
C ILE A 459 4.06 -24.79 -3.23
N TYR A 460 5.04 -25.63 -2.94
CA TYR A 460 5.29 -26.20 -1.61
C TYR A 460 4.09 -26.93 -0.98
N CYS A 461 3.19 -27.47 -1.82
CA CYS A 461 2.01 -28.20 -1.39
C CYS A 461 2.34 -29.64 -0.94
N ASN A 462 1.53 -30.14 0.00
CA ASN A 462 1.61 -31.49 0.55
C ASN A 462 0.49 -32.40 -0.01
N SER A 463 0.69 -33.71 0.11
CA SER A 463 -0.28 -34.75 -0.33
C SER A 463 -0.64 -34.66 -1.82
N LEU A 464 0.30 -34.26 -2.67
CA LEU A 464 0.08 -34.05 -4.11
C LEU A 464 -0.46 -35.28 -4.86
N GLY A 465 -0.29 -36.49 -4.33
CA GLY A 465 -0.86 -37.70 -4.95
C GLY A 465 -2.38 -37.62 -5.15
N SER A 466 -3.13 -37.14 -4.15
CA SER A 466 -4.59 -36.99 -4.25
C SER A 466 -5.00 -35.89 -5.23
N PHE A 467 -4.20 -34.83 -5.32
CA PHE A 467 -4.38 -33.76 -6.31
C PHE A 467 -4.16 -34.29 -7.73
N ILE A 468 -3.02 -34.96 -7.97
CA ILE A 468 -2.63 -35.51 -9.27
C ILE A 468 -3.71 -36.46 -9.78
N GLN A 469 -4.18 -37.40 -8.95
CA GLN A 469 -5.23 -38.35 -9.32
C GLN A 469 -6.53 -37.67 -9.77
N GLN A 470 -6.90 -36.53 -9.18
CA GLN A 470 -8.07 -35.78 -9.59
C GLN A 470 -7.83 -35.04 -10.91
N ILE A 471 -6.72 -34.32 -11.04
CA ILE A 471 -6.48 -33.49 -12.23
C ILE A 471 -6.05 -34.29 -13.47
N THR A 472 -5.51 -35.49 -13.32
CA THR A 472 -5.18 -36.33 -14.48
C THR A 472 -6.42 -36.76 -15.25
N ASN A 473 -7.60 -36.76 -14.63
CA ASN A 473 -8.87 -37.14 -15.25
C ASN A 473 -9.64 -35.96 -15.87
N LEU A 474 -9.16 -34.72 -15.74
CA LEU A 474 -9.80 -33.55 -16.35
C LEU A 474 -9.78 -33.60 -17.88
N THR A 475 -10.91 -33.38 -18.53
CA THR A 475 -10.98 -33.28 -20.00
C THR A 475 -10.69 -31.87 -20.52
N LYS A 476 -10.85 -30.85 -19.67
CA LYS A 476 -10.64 -29.44 -19.99
C LYS A 476 -9.14 -29.08 -20.12
N PRO A 477 -8.76 -28.18 -21.05
CA PRO A 477 -7.36 -27.76 -21.22
C PRO A 477 -6.89 -26.85 -20.07
N LEU A 478 -6.35 -27.46 -19.01
CA LEU A 478 -5.71 -26.76 -17.90
C LEU A 478 -4.20 -26.73 -18.10
N LYS A 479 -3.54 -25.58 -17.83
CA LYS A 479 -2.07 -25.46 -17.91
C LYS A 479 -1.48 -25.35 -16.52
N LEU A 480 -0.69 -26.34 -16.11
CA LEU A 480 0.13 -26.25 -14.91
C LEU A 480 1.43 -25.51 -15.26
N LYS A 481 1.55 -24.25 -14.88
CA LYS A 481 2.70 -23.40 -15.23
C LYS A 481 3.85 -23.48 -14.21
N SER A 482 3.54 -23.73 -12.93
CA SER A 482 4.57 -23.83 -11.87
C SER A 482 4.41 -25.08 -11.01
N LEU A 483 5.52 -25.75 -10.72
CA LEU A 483 5.59 -26.88 -9.80
C LEU A 483 6.84 -26.77 -8.90
N PHE A 484 6.65 -26.32 -7.66
CA PHE A 484 7.71 -26.22 -6.65
C PHE A 484 7.46 -27.21 -5.51
N MET A 485 8.39 -28.14 -5.30
CA MET A 485 8.23 -29.27 -4.38
C MET A 485 9.28 -29.25 -3.27
N LEU A 486 8.83 -29.40 -2.02
CA LEU A 486 9.74 -29.59 -0.86
C LEU A 486 10.38 -30.97 -0.85
N MET A 487 9.61 -31.99 -1.22
CA MET A 487 10.02 -33.39 -1.32
C MET A 487 9.70 -33.93 -2.71
N ALA A 488 10.54 -34.82 -3.22
CA ALA A 488 10.31 -35.46 -4.51
C ALA A 488 9.05 -36.36 -4.47
N LEU A 489 8.27 -36.36 -5.55
CA LEU A 489 7.12 -37.24 -5.73
C LEU A 489 7.56 -38.68 -6.03
N GLN A 490 6.67 -39.65 -5.79
CA GLN A 490 6.87 -40.98 -6.36
C GLN A 490 6.92 -40.88 -7.90
N ILE A 491 7.81 -41.66 -8.50
CA ILE A 491 8.10 -41.62 -9.94
C ILE A 491 6.84 -41.77 -10.80
N ASP A 492 5.95 -42.71 -10.48
CA ASP A 492 4.75 -42.99 -11.28
C ASP A 492 3.76 -41.81 -11.26
N LEU A 493 3.64 -41.14 -10.10
CA LEU A 493 2.80 -39.95 -9.94
C LEU A 493 3.40 -38.76 -10.70
N LEU A 494 4.71 -38.55 -10.58
CA LEU A 494 5.39 -37.48 -11.33
C LEU A 494 5.26 -37.72 -12.84
N GLN A 495 5.49 -38.94 -13.30
CA GLN A 495 5.37 -39.30 -14.70
C GLN A 495 3.95 -39.01 -15.23
N SER A 496 2.91 -39.43 -14.50
CA SER A 496 1.52 -39.20 -14.88
C SER A 496 1.20 -37.70 -14.97
N LEU A 497 1.71 -36.90 -14.03
CA LEU A 497 1.52 -35.45 -14.04
C LEU A 497 2.23 -34.79 -15.23
N LEU A 498 3.51 -35.12 -15.43
CA LEU A 498 4.34 -34.51 -16.47
C LEU A 498 3.93 -34.93 -17.89
N GLN A 499 3.45 -36.16 -18.08
CA GLN A 499 2.90 -36.60 -19.37
C GLN A 499 1.76 -35.70 -19.85
N LYS A 500 0.90 -35.25 -18.93
CA LYS A 500 -0.26 -34.42 -19.26
C LYS A 500 0.07 -32.93 -19.29
N TYR A 501 0.88 -32.46 -18.34
CA TYR A 501 1.07 -31.03 -18.11
C TYR A 501 2.51 -30.52 -18.31
N GLY A 502 3.47 -31.41 -18.54
CA GLY A 502 4.90 -31.06 -18.59
C GLY A 502 5.25 -30.00 -19.64
N ASN A 503 4.61 -30.05 -20.81
CA ASN A 503 4.83 -29.06 -21.86
C ASN A 503 4.35 -27.65 -21.49
N TYR A 504 3.48 -27.51 -20.47
CA TYR A 504 3.02 -26.21 -19.99
C TYR A 504 3.85 -25.67 -18.83
N LEU A 505 4.73 -26.48 -18.23
CA LEU A 505 5.55 -26.05 -17.12
C LEU A 505 6.59 -25.03 -17.58
N GLU A 506 6.53 -23.85 -16.97
CA GLU A 506 7.47 -22.76 -17.15
C GLU A 506 8.39 -22.62 -15.94
N ASN A 507 7.93 -23.01 -14.75
CA ASN A 507 8.68 -22.85 -13.51
C ASN A 507 8.76 -24.17 -12.73
N PHE A 508 9.97 -24.63 -12.47
CA PHE A 508 10.21 -25.89 -11.76
C PHE A 508 11.21 -25.73 -10.62
N LYS A 509 10.87 -26.28 -9.45
CA LYS A 509 11.74 -26.36 -8.29
C LYS A 509 11.60 -27.69 -7.57
N CYS A 510 12.73 -28.27 -7.18
CA CYS A 510 12.73 -29.49 -6.37
C CYS A 510 13.90 -29.52 -5.37
N GLY A 511 13.66 -30.05 -4.16
CA GLY A 511 14.73 -30.65 -3.36
C GLY A 511 15.16 -29.95 -2.06
N SER A 512 14.24 -29.39 -1.28
CA SER A 512 14.61 -28.83 0.05
C SER A 512 14.83 -29.91 1.13
N TYR A 513 14.07 -31.02 1.10
CA TYR A 513 14.15 -32.09 2.11
C TYR A 513 14.13 -33.52 1.51
N GLY A 514 13.93 -33.65 0.20
CA GLY A 514 13.90 -34.93 -0.51
C GLY A 514 14.95 -34.97 -1.61
N PHE A 515 15.67 -36.09 -1.72
CA PHE A 515 16.68 -36.29 -2.76
C PHE A 515 16.02 -36.43 -4.13
N VAL A 516 16.34 -35.54 -5.07
CA VAL A 516 16.04 -35.75 -6.49
C VAL A 516 16.82 -36.99 -6.94
N GLN A 517 16.12 -38.01 -7.41
CA GLN A 517 16.75 -39.19 -8.03
C GLN A 517 16.91 -38.97 -9.53
N GLN A 518 17.87 -39.64 -10.15
CA GLN A 518 18.13 -39.62 -11.60
C GLN A 518 16.84 -39.68 -12.45
N ARG A 519 15.95 -40.62 -12.14
CA ARG A 519 14.71 -40.82 -12.90
C ARG A 519 13.75 -39.63 -12.86
N HIS A 520 13.84 -38.75 -11.86
CA HIS A 520 13.06 -37.51 -11.83
C HIS A 520 13.54 -36.53 -12.91
N LEU A 521 14.86 -36.36 -13.05
CA LEU A 521 15.44 -35.48 -14.07
C LEU A 521 15.17 -36.00 -15.48
N GLU A 522 15.28 -37.32 -15.69
CA GLU A 522 14.95 -37.95 -16.98
C GLU A 522 13.50 -37.67 -17.39
N LEU A 523 12.55 -37.75 -16.46
CA LEU A 523 11.16 -37.42 -16.72
C LEU A 523 10.96 -35.93 -17.04
N ILE A 524 11.64 -35.03 -16.32
CA ILE A 524 11.58 -33.59 -16.58
C ILE A 524 12.13 -33.28 -17.98
N MET A 525 13.29 -33.83 -18.33
CA MET A 525 13.88 -33.66 -19.66
C MET A 525 12.96 -34.17 -20.76
N LYS A 526 12.29 -35.30 -20.52
CA LYS A 526 11.39 -35.92 -21.50
C LYS A 526 10.14 -35.09 -21.76
N TYR A 527 9.54 -34.48 -20.74
CA TYR A 527 8.21 -33.88 -20.84
C TYR A 527 8.17 -32.36 -20.70
N CYS A 528 9.22 -31.70 -20.17
CA CYS A 528 9.21 -30.28 -19.86
C CYS A 528 10.19 -29.51 -20.75
N LYS A 529 9.69 -28.90 -21.83
CA LYS A 529 10.52 -28.15 -22.79
C LYS A 529 10.51 -26.63 -22.59
N ASN A 530 9.50 -26.11 -21.90
CA ASN A 530 9.23 -24.66 -21.81
C ASN A 530 9.68 -24.03 -20.49
N ILE A 531 10.59 -24.69 -19.76
CA ILE A 531 11.08 -24.21 -18.46
C ILE A 531 11.87 -22.91 -18.65
N LYS A 532 11.37 -21.84 -18.05
CA LYS A 532 12.00 -20.51 -17.93
C LYS A 532 12.73 -20.33 -16.61
N PHE A 533 12.25 -21.00 -15.55
CA PHE A 533 12.85 -21.00 -14.22
C PHE A 533 13.12 -22.40 -13.72
N LEU A 534 14.38 -22.65 -13.38
CA LEU A 534 14.84 -23.92 -12.83
C LEU A 534 15.58 -23.68 -11.51
N ASP A 535 15.08 -24.27 -10.42
CA ASP A 535 15.76 -24.28 -9.12
C ASP A 535 15.95 -25.71 -8.61
N LEU A 536 17.20 -26.16 -8.59
CA LEU A 536 17.58 -27.51 -8.19
C LEU A 536 18.33 -27.47 -6.87
N CYS A 537 17.74 -28.06 -5.84
CA CYS A 537 18.34 -28.21 -4.53
C CYS A 537 18.66 -29.67 -4.20
N GLY A 538 19.68 -29.90 -3.36
CA GLY A 538 19.97 -31.23 -2.81
C GLY A 538 20.59 -32.21 -3.82
N ILE A 539 21.37 -31.69 -4.77
CA ILE A 539 21.98 -32.45 -5.86
C ILE A 539 23.04 -33.44 -5.33
N LYS A 540 22.96 -34.71 -5.75
CA LYS A 540 23.99 -35.74 -5.50
C LYS A 540 25.02 -35.78 -6.63
N ARG A 541 26.27 -36.13 -6.28
CA ARG A 541 27.42 -36.21 -7.21
C ARG A 541 27.17 -37.03 -8.49
N HIS A 542 26.45 -38.14 -8.40
CA HIS A 542 26.20 -39.02 -9.56
C HIS A 542 25.14 -38.48 -10.53
N ILE A 543 24.42 -37.41 -10.17
CA ILE A 543 23.34 -36.83 -10.97
C ILE A 543 23.81 -35.54 -11.67
N THR A 544 25.02 -35.05 -11.37
CA THR A 544 25.54 -33.78 -11.88
C THR A 544 25.58 -33.71 -13.41
N SER A 545 25.91 -34.79 -14.12
CA SER A 545 25.89 -34.81 -15.59
C SER A 545 24.49 -34.55 -16.16
N LEU A 546 23.47 -35.19 -15.59
CA LEU A 546 22.08 -35.06 -16.03
C LEU A 546 21.51 -33.64 -15.82
N ILE A 547 22.10 -32.85 -14.92
CA ILE A 547 21.73 -31.45 -14.75
C ILE A 547 22.19 -30.62 -15.94
N PHE A 548 23.39 -30.91 -16.46
CA PHE A 548 23.88 -30.25 -17.66
C PHE A 548 23.02 -30.61 -18.86
N ASP A 549 22.69 -31.91 -19.02
CA ASP A 549 21.79 -32.37 -20.07
C ASP A 549 20.41 -31.71 -19.97
N LEU A 550 19.89 -31.54 -18.75
CA LEU A 550 18.64 -30.82 -18.51
C LEU A 550 18.74 -29.34 -18.91
N ILE A 551 19.79 -28.63 -18.47
CA ILE A 551 20.00 -27.21 -18.79
C ILE A 551 20.10 -27.03 -20.30
N GLU A 552 20.89 -27.86 -20.98
CA GLU A 552 21.05 -27.79 -22.44
C GLU A 552 19.72 -28.05 -23.16
N ASN A 553 18.93 -29.02 -22.69
CA ASN A 553 17.62 -29.34 -23.25
C ASN A 553 16.59 -28.18 -23.13
N ILE A 554 16.68 -27.35 -22.08
CA ILE A 554 15.77 -26.21 -21.85
C ILE A 554 16.40 -24.84 -22.17
N LYS A 555 17.64 -24.83 -22.68
CA LYS A 555 18.48 -23.63 -22.83
C LYS A 555 17.81 -22.50 -23.60
N GLN A 556 17.02 -22.83 -24.62
CA GLN A 556 16.30 -21.86 -25.45
C GLN A 556 15.23 -21.08 -24.67
N ASN A 557 14.70 -21.63 -23.56
CA ASN A 557 13.63 -21.02 -22.77
C ASN A 557 14.11 -20.50 -21.41
N LEU A 558 15.20 -21.04 -20.89
CA LEU A 558 15.72 -20.76 -19.56
C LEU A 558 16.22 -19.30 -19.42
N ASN A 559 15.61 -18.56 -18.49
CA ASN A 559 15.99 -17.19 -18.13
C ASN A 559 16.49 -17.10 -16.69
N TYR A 560 16.11 -18.05 -15.82
CA TYR A 560 16.44 -18.06 -14.41
C TYR A 560 16.94 -19.44 -13.98
N LEU A 561 18.15 -19.49 -13.45
CA LEU A 561 18.79 -20.72 -12.99
C LEU A 561 19.27 -20.59 -11.54
N SER A 562 18.88 -21.54 -10.71
CA SER A 562 19.35 -21.70 -9.34
C SER A 562 19.84 -23.12 -9.13
N ILE A 563 21.07 -23.26 -8.64
CA ILE A 563 21.71 -24.55 -8.36
C ILE A 563 22.22 -24.51 -6.93
N ASN A 564 21.67 -25.40 -6.09
CA ASN A 564 22.12 -25.63 -4.73
C ASN A 564 22.54 -27.08 -4.53
N VAL A 565 23.84 -27.28 -4.34
CA VAL A 565 24.48 -28.59 -4.34
C VAL A 565 24.54 -29.21 -2.93
N GLY A 566 24.08 -28.47 -1.92
CA GLY A 566 24.05 -28.93 -0.53
C GLY A 566 25.42 -29.40 -0.04
N TYR A 567 25.50 -30.66 0.39
CA TYR A 567 26.70 -31.21 1.03
C TYR A 567 27.75 -31.80 0.06
N CYS A 568 27.49 -31.83 -1.25
CA CYS A 568 28.38 -32.47 -2.24
C CYS A 568 29.54 -31.56 -2.70
N GLN A 569 30.60 -32.17 -3.25
CA GLN A 569 31.74 -31.47 -3.86
C GLN A 569 31.35 -30.84 -5.20
N ASN A 570 31.82 -29.61 -5.47
CA ASN A 570 31.31 -28.73 -6.55
C ASN A 570 32.25 -28.58 -7.75
N GLU A 571 33.36 -29.31 -7.79
CA GLU A 571 34.41 -29.14 -8.81
C GLU A 571 33.88 -29.35 -10.24
N LEU A 572 33.02 -30.36 -10.44
CA LEU A 572 32.46 -30.67 -11.76
C LEU A 572 31.43 -29.63 -12.22
N ILE A 573 30.72 -28.98 -11.29
CA ILE A 573 29.69 -27.99 -11.61
C ILE A 573 30.32 -26.72 -12.15
N LEU A 574 31.31 -26.17 -11.45
CA LEU A 574 31.98 -24.95 -11.90
C LEU A 574 32.68 -25.14 -13.24
N ARG A 575 33.34 -26.30 -13.46
CA ARG A 575 34.06 -26.57 -14.72
C ARG A 575 33.19 -26.63 -15.96
N ASN A 576 31.96 -27.13 -15.85
CA ASN A 576 31.13 -27.38 -17.04
C ASN A 576 29.98 -26.39 -17.18
N LEU A 577 29.53 -25.79 -16.08
CA LEU A 577 28.34 -24.94 -16.10
C LEU A 577 28.55 -23.71 -16.99
N GLY A 578 29.74 -23.09 -16.95
CA GLY A 578 30.03 -21.88 -17.73
C GLY A 578 29.81 -22.08 -19.24
N LEU A 579 30.16 -23.26 -19.77
CA LEU A 579 30.03 -23.60 -21.19
C LEU A 579 28.58 -23.77 -21.67
N ILE A 580 27.67 -24.13 -20.77
CA ILE A 580 26.29 -24.49 -21.12
C ILE A 580 25.28 -23.40 -20.77
N LEU A 581 25.69 -22.32 -20.08
CA LEU A 581 24.77 -21.25 -19.70
C LEU A 581 24.11 -20.64 -20.94
N PRO A 582 22.77 -20.46 -20.95
CA PRO A 582 22.11 -19.69 -22.01
C PRO A 582 22.65 -18.26 -22.05
N SER A 583 22.94 -17.73 -23.24
CA SER A 583 23.42 -16.35 -23.40
C SER A 583 22.43 -15.31 -22.86
N LYS A 584 21.13 -15.61 -22.96
CA LYS A 584 20.03 -14.76 -22.45
C LYS A 584 19.72 -14.91 -20.95
N LEU A 585 20.52 -15.67 -20.21
CA LEU A 585 20.22 -15.96 -18.79
C LEU A 585 20.32 -14.68 -17.96
N GLU A 586 19.21 -14.22 -17.39
CA GLU A 586 19.14 -12.98 -16.61
C GLU A 586 19.48 -13.19 -15.14
N TYR A 587 19.19 -14.37 -14.60
CA TYR A 587 19.38 -14.69 -13.18
C TYR A 587 20.18 -15.97 -13.02
N LEU A 588 21.26 -15.88 -12.26
CA LEU A 588 22.06 -17.03 -11.85
C LEU A 588 22.28 -17.02 -10.34
N SER A 589 21.92 -18.12 -9.67
CA SER A 589 22.15 -18.34 -8.25
C SER A 589 22.90 -19.65 -8.04
N LEU A 590 24.09 -19.56 -7.43
CA LEU A 590 24.95 -20.70 -7.16
C LEU A 590 25.19 -20.82 -5.67
N ALA A 591 24.63 -21.86 -5.04
CA ALA A 591 24.94 -22.24 -3.67
C ALA A 591 25.84 -23.49 -3.68
N LEU A 592 27.14 -23.26 -3.51
CA LEU A 592 28.20 -24.24 -3.67
C LEU A 592 29.00 -24.36 -2.38
N ARG A 593 29.40 -25.57 -2.02
CA ARG A 593 30.28 -25.87 -0.89
C ARG A 593 31.76 -25.69 -1.26
N MET A 594 32.48 -24.92 -0.44
CA MET A 594 33.95 -24.73 -0.53
C MET A 594 34.41 -24.48 -1.97
N ILE A 595 34.04 -23.32 -2.52
CA ILE A 595 34.38 -22.93 -3.89
C ILE A 595 35.91 -22.92 -4.05
N ASN A 596 36.41 -23.76 -4.95
CA ASN A 596 37.81 -23.73 -5.36
C ASN A 596 38.02 -22.57 -6.34
N THR A 597 38.94 -21.65 -6.02
CA THR A 597 39.20 -20.43 -6.78
C THR A 597 39.61 -20.69 -8.23
N ASN A 598 40.44 -21.69 -8.50
CA ASN A 598 40.86 -22.04 -9.87
C ASN A 598 39.67 -22.52 -10.72
N ASN A 599 38.83 -23.40 -10.18
CA ASN A 599 37.63 -23.86 -10.88
C ASN A 599 36.60 -22.73 -11.06
N PHE A 600 36.54 -21.80 -10.11
CA PHE A 600 35.69 -20.63 -10.19
C PHE A 600 36.16 -19.64 -11.26
N GLU A 601 37.48 -19.43 -11.38
CA GLU A 601 38.06 -18.63 -12.45
C GLU A 601 37.74 -19.23 -13.83
N VAL A 602 37.89 -20.56 -13.99
CA VAL A 602 37.50 -21.26 -15.23
C VAL A 602 36.03 -21.02 -15.55
N PHE A 603 35.14 -21.18 -14.57
CA PHE A 603 33.72 -20.87 -14.72
C PHE A 603 33.48 -19.43 -15.23
N LEU A 604 34.18 -18.44 -14.68
CA LEU A 604 34.03 -17.03 -15.06
C LEU A 604 34.57 -16.72 -16.46
N LYS A 605 35.61 -17.44 -16.90
CA LYS A 605 36.16 -17.39 -18.26
C LYS A 605 35.20 -18.02 -19.27
N ASP A 606 34.70 -19.21 -18.97
CA ASP A 606 33.81 -19.95 -19.88
C ASP A 606 32.45 -19.26 -20.04
N SER A 607 31.99 -18.54 -19.00
CA SER A 607 30.76 -17.75 -19.04
C SER A 607 30.95 -16.30 -19.51
N GLN A 608 32.11 -15.94 -20.07
CA GLN A 608 32.49 -14.53 -20.30
C GLN A 608 31.49 -13.71 -21.11
N ASP A 609 30.72 -14.36 -21.99
CA ASP A 609 29.73 -13.72 -22.85
C ASP A 609 28.35 -13.54 -22.18
N ASN A 610 28.18 -14.07 -20.96
CA ASN A 610 26.95 -13.90 -20.18
C ASN A 610 26.96 -12.58 -19.40
N PHE A 611 25.85 -11.84 -19.53
CA PHE A 611 25.52 -10.65 -18.74
C PHE A 611 24.28 -10.94 -17.88
N PHE A 612 24.44 -10.87 -16.56
CA PHE A 612 23.36 -11.18 -15.64
C PHE A 612 22.69 -9.92 -15.11
N LYS A 613 21.37 -9.91 -15.09
CA LYS A 613 20.64 -8.95 -14.27
C LYS A 613 20.94 -9.18 -12.80
N LYS A 614 20.91 -10.45 -12.34
CA LYS A 614 21.17 -10.82 -10.94
C LYS A 614 22.14 -12.00 -10.87
N LEU A 615 23.25 -11.82 -10.17
CA LEU A 615 24.21 -12.88 -9.86
C LEU A 615 24.31 -13.08 -8.35
N LEU A 616 24.02 -14.29 -7.89
CA LEU A 616 24.07 -14.66 -6.49
C LEU A 616 25.04 -15.83 -6.30
N ILE A 617 25.96 -15.67 -5.37
CA ILE A 617 26.91 -16.71 -5.02
C ILE A 617 26.86 -16.93 -3.51
N ASN A 618 26.53 -18.15 -3.09
CA ASN A 618 26.65 -18.59 -1.71
C ASN A 618 27.71 -19.69 -1.61
N ASN A 619 28.81 -19.40 -0.92
CA ASN A 619 29.88 -20.33 -0.61
C ASN A 619 29.64 -20.96 0.78
N LEU A 620 29.26 -22.24 0.82
CA LEU A 620 29.03 -22.99 2.05
C LEU A 620 30.38 -23.46 2.62
N MET A 621 30.88 -22.78 3.65
CA MET A 621 32.22 -22.97 4.22
C MET A 621 32.20 -23.82 5.49
N ARG A 622 33.33 -24.50 5.79
CA ARG A 622 33.53 -25.30 7.01
C ARG A 622 34.46 -24.64 8.05
N GLY A 623 35.09 -23.50 7.74
CA GLY A 623 36.17 -22.91 8.54
C GLY A 623 35.99 -21.42 8.85
N TYR A 624 36.97 -20.86 9.57
CA TYR A 624 36.99 -19.49 10.09
C TYR A 624 37.74 -18.55 9.13
N SER A 625 37.14 -18.21 8.00
CA SER A 625 37.64 -17.11 7.18
C SER A 625 36.55 -16.05 7.11
N ASP A 626 36.92 -14.85 7.55
CA ASP A 626 36.09 -13.65 7.38
C ASP A 626 36.27 -13.05 5.97
N ASP A 627 37.19 -13.59 5.16
CA ASP A 627 37.46 -13.15 3.80
C ASP A 627 36.61 -13.88 2.76
N ILE A 628 36.31 -13.16 1.67
CA ILE A 628 35.63 -13.71 0.49
C ILE A 628 36.70 -14.09 -0.53
N ASP A 629 37.20 -15.32 -0.46
CA ASP A 629 38.32 -15.82 -1.29
C ASP A 629 38.11 -15.68 -2.81
N ILE A 630 36.85 -15.61 -3.26
CA ILE A 630 36.50 -15.47 -4.69
C ILE A 630 36.44 -14.01 -5.17
N LEU A 631 36.52 -13.04 -4.25
CA LEU A 631 36.32 -11.62 -4.55
C LEU A 631 37.31 -11.05 -5.60
N PRO A 632 38.62 -11.39 -5.58
CA PRO A 632 39.55 -10.91 -6.61
C PRO A 632 39.11 -11.30 -8.03
N TYR A 633 38.61 -12.53 -8.22
CA TYR A 633 38.13 -13.03 -9.50
C TYR A 633 36.83 -12.37 -9.92
N ILE A 634 35.94 -12.06 -8.97
CA ILE A 634 34.73 -11.29 -9.25
C ILE A 634 35.11 -9.89 -9.73
N LYS A 635 36.05 -9.22 -9.07
CA LYS A 635 36.52 -7.90 -9.52
C LYS A 635 37.09 -7.96 -10.94
N GLU A 636 37.93 -8.95 -11.22
CA GLU A 636 38.59 -9.09 -12.51
C GLU A 636 37.62 -9.43 -13.66
N TYR A 637 36.78 -10.44 -13.48
CA TYR A 637 35.99 -11.01 -14.58
C TYR A 637 34.54 -10.51 -14.63
N ILE A 638 34.00 -9.97 -13.53
CA ILE A 638 32.61 -9.46 -13.47
C ILE A 638 32.60 -7.94 -13.38
N MET A 639 33.31 -7.35 -12.42
CA MET A 639 33.25 -5.90 -12.16
C MET A 639 33.89 -5.08 -13.27
N LYS A 640 35.15 -5.35 -13.63
CA LYS A 640 35.85 -4.63 -14.70
C LYS A 640 35.19 -4.76 -16.07
N LYS A 641 34.45 -5.85 -16.29
CA LYS A 641 33.71 -6.12 -17.53
C LYS A 641 32.23 -5.71 -17.46
N GLU A 642 31.77 -5.15 -16.34
CA GLU A 642 30.39 -4.68 -16.10
C GLU A 642 29.32 -5.74 -16.43
N ARG A 643 29.58 -7.01 -16.10
CA ARG A 643 28.74 -8.14 -16.50
C ARG A 643 27.49 -8.38 -15.65
N VAL A 644 27.28 -7.57 -14.60
CA VAL A 644 26.20 -7.78 -13.62
C VAL A 644 25.56 -6.47 -13.19
N GLN A 645 24.23 -6.42 -13.11
CA GLN A 645 23.51 -5.27 -12.54
C GLN A 645 23.37 -5.36 -11.01
N TYR A 646 22.98 -6.53 -10.49
CA TYR A 646 22.81 -6.79 -9.05
C TYR A 646 23.65 -7.99 -8.62
N LEU A 647 24.52 -7.77 -7.63
CA LEU A 647 25.46 -8.77 -7.13
C LEU A 647 25.20 -9.06 -5.65
N THR A 648 25.29 -10.33 -5.27
CA THR A 648 25.46 -10.72 -3.87
C THR A 648 26.40 -11.90 -3.75
N ILE A 649 27.26 -11.83 -2.73
CA ILE A 649 28.18 -12.90 -2.39
C ILE A 649 28.08 -13.13 -0.90
N LYS A 650 27.84 -14.38 -0.51
CA LYS A 650 27.70 -14.81 0.87
C LYS A 650 28.59 -16.01 1.12
N ASN A 651 29.33 -16.00 2.21
CA ASN A 651 29.91 -17.20 2.80
C ASN A 651 28.99 -17.65 3.92
N THR A 652 28.30 -18.78 3.75
CA THR A 652 27.53 -19.40 4.83
C THR A 652 28.47 -20.22 5.71
N LEU A 653 28.57 -19.84 6.99
CA LEU A 653 29.47 -20.44 7.97
C LEU A 653 28.71 -21.39 8.90
N TYR A 654 29.26 -22.57 9.18
CA TYR A 654 28.70 -23.46 10.20
C TYR A 654 28.95 -22.86 11.59
N ASN A 655 27.87 -22.67 12.38
CA ASN A 655 27.90 -22.20 13.78
C ASN A 655 28.32 -20.74 14.03
N ARG A 656 28.32 -19.86 13.02
CA ARG A 656 28.57 -18.42 13.16
C ARG A 656 27.68 -17.59 12.23
N ALA A 657 27.72 -16.27 12.42
CA ALA A 657 27.09 -15.33 11.49
C ALA A 657 27.71 -15.44 10.11
N ASP A 658 26.86 -15.44 9.08
CA ASP A 658 27.30 -15.48 7.69
C ASP A 658 28.06 -14.20 7.32
N VAL A 659 29.07 -14.34 6.46
CA VAL A 659 29.82 -13.20 5.91
C VAL A 659 29.18 -12.82 4.57
N ASP A 660 28.72 -11.60 4.42
CA ASP A 660 28.07 -11.10 3.20
C ASP A 660 28.87 -9.92 2.65
N LEU A 661 29.05 -9.87 1.32
CA LEU A 661 29.78 -8.79 0.64
C LEU A 661 29.19 -7.41 0.97
N SER A 662 27.88 -7.33 1.20
CA SER A 662 27.22 -6.08 1.59
C SER A 662 27.70 -5.51 2.93
N ASN A 663 28.41 -6.29 3.75
CA ASN A 663 29.00 -5.82 5.01
C ASN A 663 30.32 -5.04 4.79
N PHE A 664 30.97 -5.15 3.63
CA PHE A 664 32.26 -4.51 3.33
C PHE A 664 32.04 -3.19 2.59
N LYS A 665 31.99 -2.08 3.33
CA LYS A 665 31.61 -0.76 2.79
C LYS A 665 32.51 -0.29 1.65
N ASP A 666 33.83 -0.47 1.77
CA ASP A 666 34.78 -0.02 0.75
C ASP A 666 34.63 -0.83 -0.55
N GLU A 667 34.46 -2.14 -0.42
CA GLU A 667 34.15 -3.05 -1.52
C GLU A 667 32.85 -2.64 -2.23
N VAL A 668 31.77 -2.44 -1.47
CA VAL A 668 30.47 -2.00 -2.01
C VAL A 668 30.59 -0.67 -2.78
N ASN A 669 31.38 0.27 -2.27
CA ASN A 669 31.62 1.54 -2.95
C ASN A 669 32.40 1.36 -4.26
N GLU A 670 33.38 0.46 -4.29
CA GLU A 670 34.14 0.12 -5.50
C GLU A 670 33.23 -0.47 -6.59
N PHE A 671 32.38 -1.45 -6.25
CA PHE A 671 31.39 -2.01 -7.19
C PHE A 671 30.41 -0.95 -7.71
N LYS A 672 30.04 0.02 -6.86
CA LYS A 672 29.12 1.11 -7.23
C LYS A 672 29.72 2.02 -8.30
N LEU A 673 31.04 2.22 -8.33
CA LEU A 673 31.72 2.98 -9.39
C LEU A 673 31.58 2.33 -10.78
N HIS A 674 31.37 1.01 -10.81
CA HIS A 674 31.11 0.23 -12.02
C HIS A 674 29.60 0.00 -12.29
N ASN A 675 28.72 0.82 -11.70
CA ASN A 675 27.26 0.69 -11.79
C ASN A 675 26.68 -0.65 -11.28
N ILE A 676 27.44 -1.41 -10.48
CA ILE A 676 26.99 -2.68 -9.91
C ILE A 676 26.39 -2.45 -8.52
N LYS A 677 25.16 -2.91 -8.31
CA LYS A 677 24.47 -2.80 -7.01
C LYS A 677 24.71 -4.05 -6.18
N VAL A 678 25.54 -3.93 -5.15
CA VAL A 678 25.73 -5.00 -4.16
C VAL A 678 24.58 -4.97 -3.14
N LEU A 679 23.92 -6.11 -2.96
CA LEU A 679 22.81 -6.29 -2.02
C LEU A 679 23.05 -7.48 -1.09
N LYS A 680 22.42 -7.43 0.08
CA LYS A 680 22.40 -8.57 1.02
C LYS A 680 21.78 -9.80 0.34
N TYR A 681 22.36 -10.97 0.55
CA TYR A 681 21.96 -12.21 -0.11
C TYR A 681 20.48 -12.52 0.05
N ASP A 682 19.96 -12.41 1.27
CA ASP A 682 18.56 -12.73 1.56
C ASP A 682 17.58 -11.78 0.84
N ASN A 683 18.01 -10.55 0.51
CA ASN A 683 17.19 -9.58 -0.22
C ASN A 683 17.14 -9.87 -1.72
N LEU A 684 18.20 -10.47 -2.29
CA LEU A 684 18.31 -10.76 -3.71
C LEU A 684 17.91 -12.19 -4.04
N SER A 685 18.05 -13.11 -3.09
CA SER A 685 17.61 -14.50 -3.20
C SER A 685 16.15 -14.51 -3.59
N THR A 686 15.83 -15.27 -4.64
CA THR A 686 14.48 -15.25 -5.22
C THR A 686 13.48 -15.67 -4.16
N ASP A 687 12.77 -14.70 -3.60
CA ASP A 687 11.56 -14.93 -2.85
C ASP A 687 10.57 -15.56 -3.83
N ILE A 688 10.41 -16.87 -3.72
CA ILE A 688 9.64 -17.68 -4.66
C ILE A 688 8.17 -17.25 -4.71
N TYR A 689 7.69 -16.63 -3.63
CA TYR A 689 6.40 -15.96 -3.61
C TYR A 689 6.39 -14.70 -4.49
N ARG A 690 7.43 -13.86 -4.45
CA ARG A 690 7.58 -12.70 -5.36
C ARG A 690 7.73 -13.15 -6.81
N PHE A 691 8.51 -14.21 -7.05
CA PHE A 691 8.75 -14.74 -8.39
C PHE A 691 7.45 -15.15 -9.09
N VAL A 692 6.59 -15.93 -8.43
CA VAL A 692 5.29 -16.31 -9.02
C VAL A 692 4.31 -15.14 -9.07
N ASN A 693 4.49 -14.11 -8.24
CA ASN A 693 3.71 -12.86 -8.33
C ASN A 693 4.15 -11.94 -9.48
N GLU A 694 5.39 -12.03 -9.95
CA GLU A 694 5.95 -11.17 -11.00
C GLU A 694 5.81 -11.74 -12.44
N ILE A 695 5.47 -13.02 -12.59
CA ILE A 695 5.55 -13.75 -13.89
C ILE A 695 4.24 -13.85 -14.67
N ASP A 696 3.09 -13.58 -14.05
CA ASP A 696 1.79 -13.54 -14.74
C ASP A 696 1.16 -12.15 -14.71
#